data_AF-A0A962DY33-F1
#
_entry.id   AF-A0A962DY33-F1
#
_cell.length_a   1.000
_cell.length_b   1.000
_cell.length_c   1.000
_cell.angle_alpha   90.00
_cell.angle_beta   90.00
_cell.angle_gamma   90.00
#
_symmetry.space_group_name_H-M   'P 1'
#
loop_
_entity.id
_entity.type
_entity.pdbx_description
1 polymer ?
#
loop_
_entity_poly.entity_id
_entity_poly.type
_entity_poly.pdbx_seq_one_letter_code
_entity_poly.pdbx_strand_id
1 'polypeptide(L)'
;MLLRDRSAVAAGQPLSLLRGKVRLGLLALISLLALLGSSVALAQATCTWNLNSSGLWDNPANWNGCTGGNGTPAGTPGPADHAIISLATPGAVVDLGASNRIVSQLTLASGTLDGSVDLNVTSQFDWSGGDLSATPASGAALTLDAGANGLIDGTLHQILERRLRNLGTLTWSGGDILVSSNAVIDNQSIFNIDAGIIVIRTVNGGGPPLRMTGDLTGGQFINAATPGAQIEKLGAGEAEIGAGLDFDNQNNVLVSTGALRVAAPGLDVGTYQIAAGARLDLAPGLSDSRSLAGLPAVSGTGVLRKVDEGSIDIDGTFSFGGRTEVLDGMLSFNSQTPSVSFAQLQVQAPGVLSGSNDISVSGNLQWTGGEIRGAGGSLTLLGGATATVTLDNARPSAYLTSRNLINQGSWLISASGTDPTHFWLDSADIDNQSNLELRNNSAQNLRLACVSQDCGSFQNQSGATLTLNDISGVISIQPELTAFNNAGLVDLIEGCAGIDPPGTDTGTYRYGGSCTLAFFTRSGSERIFESTVVLNPQGGTALQVEGRLRINGAARSFQNLLIQPDATLYGPAAINLDGNTLWRGTIEGAGLSETVSIGSIGTVQVGSEPTDTPTLRNRLLSNDGALNIQASVLLLDADPQIVNNATLTLAASPQLGAGIGCSAPPVCGSL
;
A
#
# COMPACT_ATOMS: atom_id res chain seq x y z
N MET A 1 19.96 -16.74 -58.01
CA MET A 1 20.07 -18.17 -58.39
C MET A 1 18.71 -18.79 -58.03
N LEU A 2 17.68 -18.71 -58.90
CA LEU A 2 17.25 -19.74 -59.88
C LEU A 2 16.84 -21.05 -59.15
N LEU A 3 15.64 -21.67 -59.21
CA LEU A 3 14.46 -21.75 -60.11
C LEU A 3 13.19 -22.16 -59.27
N ARG A 4 11.90 -21.87 -59.58
CA ARG A 4 10.94 -22.47 -60.58
C ARG A 4 10.93 -24.02 -60.58
N ASP A 5 9.83 -24.80 -60.62
CA ASP A 5 8.50 -24.79 -61.28
C ASP A 5 7.55 -25.79 -60.55
N ARG A 6 6.23 -25.59 -60.40
CA ARG A 6 5.08 -25.84 -61.32
C ARG A 6 4.79 -27.31 -61.77
N SER A 7 3.67 -27.84 -61.26
CA SER A 7 2.50 -28.37 -62.01
C SER A 7 2.48 -29.78 -62.65
N ALA A 8 1.49 -30.60 -62.18
CA ALA A 8 0.37 -31.18 -62.96
C ALA A 8 0.29 -32.70 -63.35
N VAL A 9 -0.98 -33.18 -63.36
CA VAL A 9 -1.60 -34.28 -64.18
C VAL A 9 -1.30 -35.74 -63.73
N ALA A 10 -2.16 -36.77 -63.84
CA ALA A 10 -3.60 -37.03 -63.80
C ALA A 10 -3.78 -38.57 -63.93
N ALA A 11 -5.03 -39.02 -63.72
CA ALA A 11 -5.68 -40.21 -64.32
C ALA A 11 -5.52 -41.60 -63.64
N GLY A 12 -6.68 -42.20 -63.37
CA GLY A 12 -6.83 -43.61 -62.99
C GLY A 12 -8.23 -44.01 -62.50
N GLN A 13 -9.28 -43.81 -63.31
CA GLN A 13 -10.56 -44.53 -63.20
C GLN A 13 -10.45 -45.88 -63.95
N PRO A 14 -11.26 -46.92 -63.63
CA PRO A 14 -12.50 -47.06 -64.40
C PRO A 14 -13.75 -47.50 -63.61
N LEU A 15 -14.88 -47.09 -64.18
CA LEU A 15 -16.25 -47.53 -63.94
C LEU A 15 -16.45 -49.04 -64.22
N SER A 16 -17.44 -49.64 -63.55
CA SER A 16 -18.42 -50.48 -64.27
C SER A 16 -19.85 -50.20 -63.82
N LEU A 17 -20.68 -49.88 -64.81
CA LEU A 17 -22.12 -49.61 -64.77
C LEU A 17 -22.86 -50.90 -65.11
N LEU A 18 -23.93 -51.23 -64.38
CA LEU A 18 -25.10 -51.84 -65.02
C LEU A 18 -26.39 -51.27 -64.45
N ARG A 19 -27.20 -50.76 -65.38
CA ARG A 19 -28.50 -50.09 -65.21
C ARG A 19 -29.60 -51.11 -64.93
N GLY A 20 -30.60 -50.70 -64.15
CA GLY A 20 -31.93 -51.31 -64.12
C GLY A 20 -32.93 -50.42 -63.37
N LYS A 21 -33.74 -49.66 -64.12
CA LYS A 21 -34.86 -48.83 -63.64
C LYS A 21 -35.84 -49.68 -62.82
N VAL A 22 -36.51 -49.08 -61.81
CA VAL A 22 -37.99 -49.02 -61.67
C VAL A 22 -38.40 -48.48 -60.27
N ARG A 23 -39.29 -47.46 -60.30
CA ARG A 23 -40.26 -46.98 -59.28
C ARG A 23 -39.71 -46.33 -58.00
N LEU A 24 -39.78 -45.00 -57.87
CA LEU A 24 -40.93 -44.22 -57.34
C LEU A 24 -41.50 -44.84 -56.05
N GLY A 25 -41.09 -44.34 -54.88
CA GLY A 25 -41.73 -44.70 -53.61
C GLY A 25 -40.82 -44.64 -52.37
N LEU A 26 -40.11 -43.54 -52.12
CA LEU A 26 -39.49 -43.31 -50.80
C LEU A 26 -39.25 -41.82 -50.52
N LEU A 27 -40.30 -41.02 -50.63
CA LEU A 27 -40.32 -39.61 -50.17
C LEU A 27 -41.51 -39.32 -49.24
N ALA A 28 -42.19 -40.35 -48.76
CA ALA A 28 -43.38 -40.25 -47.91
C ALA A 28 -43.19 -40.80 -46.49
N LEU A 29 -41.97 -41.20 -46.10
CA LEU A 29 -41.70 -41.79 -44.77
C LEU A 29 -40.80 -40.92 -43.85
N ILE A 30 -40.30 -39.79 -44.33
CA ILE A 30 -39.52 -38.82 -43.53
C ILE A 30 -40.38 -37.60 -43.13
N SER A 31 -41.47 -37.34 -43.85
CA SER A 31 -42.44 -36.29 -43.53
C SER A 31 -43.59 -36.75 -42.63
N LEU A 32 -43.70 -38.05 -42.31
CA LEU A 32 -44.73 -38.60 -41.40
C LEU A 32 -44.22 -38.85 -39.97
N LEU A 33 -42.90 -38.80 -39.73
CA LEU A 33 -42.31 -38.77 -38.38
C LEU A 33 -42.03 -37.35 -37.86
N ALA A 34 -42.18 -36.33 -38.72
CA ALA A 34 -42.02 -34.91 -38.37
C ALA A 34 -43.33 -34.22 -37.95
N LEU A 35 -44.44 -34.97 -37.80
CA LEU A 35 -45.75 -34.45 -37.37
C LEU A 35 -46.26 -35.03 -36.03
N LEU A 36 -45.40 -35.69 -35.25
CA LEU A 36 -45.72 -36.17 -33.89
C LEU A 36 -44.85 -35.53 -32.79
N GLY A 37 -44.14 -34.45 -33.13
CA GLY A 37 -43.38 -33.63 -32.18
C GLY A 37 -43.73 -32.16 -32.30
N SER A 38 -44.98 -31.81 -32.63
CA SER A 38 -45.47 -30.49 -32.29
C SER A 38 -45.58 -30.45 -30.77
N SER A 39 -44.56 -29.91 -30.10
CA SER A 39 -44.73 -29.43 -28.73
C SER A 39 -45.92 -28.47 -28.78
N VAL A 40 -47.05 -28.91 -28.23
CA VAL A 40 -48.13 -27.99 -27.90
C VAL A 40 -47.45 -26.97 -27.01
N ALA A 41 -47.39 -25.71 -27.46
CA ALA A 41 -47.08 -24.61 -26.56
C ALA A 41 -48.21 -24.63 -25.52
N LEU A 42 -47.98 -25.32 -24.41
CA LEU A 42 -48.91 -25.32 -23.29
C LEU A 42 -49.02 -23.86 -22.86
N ALA A 43 -50.24 -23.35 -22.84
CA ALA A 43 -50.50 -22.00 -22.38
C ALA A 43 -49.97 -21.90 -20.95
N GLN A 44 -49.06 -20.96 -20.70
CA GLN A 44 -48.51 -20.70 -19.37
C GLN A 44 -49.66 -20.42 -18.39
N ALA A 45 -49.84 -21.29 -17.40
CA ALA A 45 -50.75 -20.99 -16.31
C ALA A 45 -50.04 -20.10 -15.29
N THR A 46 -50.75 -19.11 -14.75
CA THR A 46 -50.28 -18.32 -13.60
C THR A 46 -50.88 -18.91 -12.33
N CYS A 47 -50.02 -19.52 -11.52
CA CYS A 47 -50.39 -20.23 -10.30
C CYS A 47 -49.95 -19.40 -9.09
N THR A 48 -50.89 -18.82 -8.35
CA THR A 48 -50.60 -18.00 -7.17
C THR A 48 -50.88 -18.77 -5.88
N TRP A 49 -49.89 -18.87 -5.01
CA TRP A 49 -50.03 -19.48 -3.70
C TRP A 49 -51.08 -18.74 -2.86
N ASN A 50 -51.97 -19.48 -2.21
CA ASN A 50 -53.13 -18.91 -1.52
C ASN A 50 -53.20 -19.22 -0.01
N LEU A 51 -52.24 -19.97 0.53
CA LEU A 51 -52.17 -20.28 1.96
C LEU A 51 -51.19 -19.35 2.69
N ASN A 52 -51.67 -18.66 3.73
CA ASN A 52 -50.83 -17.86 4.62
C ASN A 52 -50.31 -18.69 5.82
N SER A 53 -49.87 -19.92 5.53
CA SER A 53 -49.35 -20.90 6.48
C SER A 53 -48.51 -21.94 5.74
N SER A 54 -48.03 -22.96 6.45
CA SER A 54 -47.39 -24.11 5.80
C SER A 54 -48.36 -24.88 4.90
N GLY A 55 -47.88 -25.33 3.74
CA GLY A 55 -48.61 -26.18 2.80
C GLY A 55 -47.70 -26.84 1.77
N LEU A 56 -48.16 -27.96 1.21
CA LEU A 56 -47.45 -28.72 0.18
C LEU A 56 -47.65 -28.14 -1.23
N TRP A 57 -46.58 -28.08 -2.02
CA TRP A 57 -46.60 -27.69 -3.44
C TRP A 57 -47.59 -28.55 -4.25
N ASP A 58 -47.65 -29.85 -3.94
CA ASP A 58 -48.43 -30.87 -4.65
C ASP A 58 -49.94 -30.83 -4.38
N ASN A 59 -50.42 -29.91 -3.54
CA ASN A 59 -51.85 -29.77 -3.31
C ASN A 59 -52.42 -28.69 -4.24
N PRO A 60 -53.22 -29.05 -5.28
CA PRO A 60 -53.81 -28.06 -6.19
C PRO A 60 -54.66 -27.00 -5.50
N ALA A 61 -55.24 -27.32 -4.32
CA ALA A 61 -56.04 -26.37 -3.55
C ALA A 61 -55.23 -25.19 -3.00
N ASN A 62 -53.90 -25.33 -2.92
CA ASN A 62 -52.99 -24.29 -2.45
C ASN A 62 -52.66 -23.24 -3.54
N TRP A 63 -53.10 -23.48 -4.78
CA TRP A 63 -52.78 -22.66 -5.95
C TRP A 63 -54.03 -22.06 -6.60
N ASN A 64 -54.19 -20.74 -6.48
CA ASN A 64 -55.19 -19.99 -7.23
C ASN A 64 -54.75 -19.80 -8.68
N GLY A 65 -55.70 -19.78 -9.61
CA GLY A 65 -55.42 -19.56 -11.05
C GLY A 65 -54.78 -20.74 -11.78
N CYS A 66 -54.46 -21.83 -11.08
CA CYS A 66 -53.63 -22.91 -11.60
C CYS A 66 -54.39 -24.04 -12.33
N THR A 67 -55.62 -23.80 -12.79
CA THR A 67 -56.44 -24.85 -13.44
C THR A 67 -55.83 -25.42 -14.72
N GLY A 68 -55.01 -24.65 -15.43
CA GLY A 68 -54.23 -25.10 -16.57
C GLY A 68 -52.81 -25.59 -16.23
N GLY A 69 -52.46 -25.62 -14.94
CA GLY A 69 -51.12 -25.92 -14.48
C GLY A 69 -50.70 -27.36 -14.82
N ASN A 70 -49.50 -27.49 -15.39
CA ASN A 70 -48.95 -28.73 -15.91
C ASN A 70 -47.98 -29.42 -14.93
N GLY A 71 -48.05 -29.07 -13.65
CA GLY A 71 -47.34 -29.75 -12.57
C GLY A 71 -47.88 -31.16 -12.28
N THR A 72 -47.24 -31.82 -11.32
CA THR A 72 -47.61 -33.17 -10.87
C THR A 72 -47.93 -33.15 -9.38
N PRO A 73 -49.21 -33.27 -8.98
CA PRO A 73 -50.40 -33.53 -9.79
C PRO A 73 -50.87 -32.32 -10.62
N ALA A 74 -51.68 -32.56 -11.66
CA ALA A 74 -52.26 -31.50 -12.47
C ALA A 74 -53.06 -30.49 -11.61
N GLY A 75 -53.04 -29.22 -12.00
CA GLY A 75 -53.58 -28.15 -11.17
C GLY A 75 -52.56 -27.53 -10.21
N THR A 76 -51.29 -27.92 -10.31
CA THR A 76 -50.14 -27.30 -9.64
C THR A 76 -49.17 -26.72 -10.69
N PRO A 77 -48.29 -25.77 -10.34
CA PRO A 77 -47.35 -25.22 -11.29
C PRO A 77 -46.34 -26.28 -11.75
N GLY A 78 -46.12 -26.34 -13.07
CA GLY A 78 -45.13 -27.20 -13.71
C GLY A 78 -44.25 -26.47 -14.74
N PRO A 79 -43.56 -27.21 -15.63
CA PRO A 79 -42.48 -26.68 -16.46
C PRO A 79 -42.83 -25.49 -17.37
N ALA A 80 -44.10 -25.28 -17.71
CA ALA A 80 -44.55 -24.19 -18.57
C ALA A 80 -45.10 -22.98 -17.79
N ASP A 81 -45.26 -23.12 -16.48
CA ASP A 81 -46.10 -22.24 -15.67
C ASP A 81 -45.30 -21.17 -14.94
N HIS A 82 -46.02 -20.18 -14.44
CA HIS A 82 -45.54 -19.14 -13.55
C HIS A 82 -46.06 -19.39 -12.13
N ALA A 83 -45.16 -19.75 -11.21
CA ALA A 83 -45.47 -19.87 -9.79
C ALA A 83 -45.26 -18.53 -9.07
N ILE A 84 -46.26 -18.05 -8.34
CA ILE A 84 -46.22 -16.78 -7.62
C ILE A 84 -46.49 -17.02 -6.13
N ILE A 85 -45.53 -16.64 -5.29
CA ILE A 85 -45.69 -16.51 -3.84
C ILE A 85 -45.68 -15.02 -3.53
N SER A 86 -46.87 -14.43 -3.42
CA SER A 86 -47.06 -12.97 -3.40
C SER A 86 -47.04 -12.40 -1.97
N LEU A 87 -46.97 -11.07 -1.87
CA LEU A 87 -47.15 -10.30 -0.62
C LEU A 87 -48.49 -10.54 0.08
N ALA A 88 -49.47 -11.18 -0.56
CA ALA A 88 -50.76 -11.50 0.05
C ALA A 88 -50.66 -12.65 1.07
N THR A 89 -49.58 -13.45 1.03
CA THR A 89 -49.35 -14.60 1.92
C THR A 89 -47.98 -14.52 2.60
N PRO A 90 -47.71 -13.49 3.43
CA PRO A 90 -46.38 -13.27 4.02
C PRO A 90 -45.91 -14.36 5.00
N GLY A 91 -46.83 -15.14 5.57
CA GLY A 91 -46.56 -16.29 6.42
C GLY A 91 -46.63 -17.64 5.70
N ALA A 92 -46.64 -17.65 4.36
CA ALA A 92 -46.58 -18.88 3.59
C ALA A 92 -45.29 -19.64 3.90
N VAL A 93 -45.40 -20.95 4.13
CA VAL A 93 -44.26 -21.87 4.09
C VAL A 93 -44.57 -22.93 3.04
N VAL A 94 -44.01 -22.76 1.85
CA VAL A 94 -44.25 -23.61 0.68
C VAL A 94 -43.29 -24.77 0.72
N ASP A 95 -43.75 -25.93 1.17
CA ASP A 95 -42.96 -27.16 1.13
C ASP A 95 -42.99 -27.75 -0.29
N LEU A 96 -41.83 -27.79 -0.95
CA LEU A 96 -41.66 -28.35 -2.29
C LEU A 96 -42.02 -29.83 -2.38
N GLY A 97 -42.21 -30.55 -1.27
CA GLY A 97 -42.61 -31.96 -1.24
C GLY A 97 -41.47 -32.92 -1.59
N ALA A 98 -41.82 -34.10 -2.12
CA ALA A 98 -40.88 -35.23 -2.25
C ALA A 98 -40.28 -35.42 -3.66
N SER A 99 -40.58 -34.54 -4.62
CA SER A 99 -40.10 -34.66 -6.00
C SER A 99 -39.58 -33.32 -6.50
N ASN A 100 -38.54 -33.36 -7.34
CA ASN A 100 -37.96 -32.16 -7.93
C ASN A 100 -39.02 -31.39 -8.74
N ARG A 101 -38.91 -30.07 -8.70
CA ARG A 101 -39.84 -29.14 -9.33
C ARG A 101 -39.19 -28.43 -10.50
N ILE A 102 -40.00 -28.09 -11.50
CA ILE A 102 -39.59 -27.28 -12.64
C ILE A 102 -40.72 -26.29 -12.91
N VAL A 103 -40.37 -25.01 -13.06
CA VAL A 103 -41.28 -23.96 -13.49
C VAL A 103 -40.65 -23.13 -14.61
N SER A 104 -41.49 -22.49 -15.41
CA SER A 104 -40.98 -21.50 -16.37
C SER A 104 -40.57 -20.22 -15.64
N GLN A 105 -41.43 -19.75 -14.75
CA GLN A 105 -41.20 -18.53 -13.98
C GLN A 105 -41.50 -18.75 -12.51
N LEU A 106 -40.72 -18.12 -11.64
CA LEU A 106 -40.94 -18.09 -10.20
C LEU A 106 -40.89 -16.64 -9.73
N THR A 107 -41.96 -16.17 -9.07
CA THR A 107 -41.96 -14.93 -8.33
C THR A 107 -42.08 -15.23 -6.84
N LEU A 108 -41.07 -14.85 -6.07
CA LEU A 108 -41.05 -14.94 -4.61
C LEU A 108 -40.98 -13.52 -4.04
N ALA A 109 -42.10 -13.04 -3.49
CA ALA A 109 -42.17 -11.69 -2.92
C ALA A 109 -42.28 -11.69 -1.38
N SER A 110 -42.66 -12.81 -0.77
CA SER A 110 -42.70 -13.02 0.69
C SER A 110 -42.85 -14.50 1.03
N GLY A 111 -42.86 -14.83 2.33
CA GLY A 111 -42.96 -16.21 2.80
C GLY A 111 -41.66 -16.99 2.60
N THR A 112 -41.71 -18.29 2.86
CA THR A 112 -40.57 -19.19 2.79
C THR A 112 -40.84 -20.26 1.74
N LEU A 113 -39.92 -20.41 0.78
CA LEU A 113 -39.88 -21.58 -0.11
C LEU A 113 -38.97 -22.64 0.53
N ASP A 114 -39.56 -23.72 1.02
CA ASP A 114 -38.90 -24.74 1.83
C ASP A 114 -38.95 -26.14 1.21
N GLY A 115 -38.31 -27.11 1.85
CA GLY A 115 -38.34 -28.52 1.47
C GLY A 115 -37.03 -29.02 0.86
N SER A 116 -36.84 -30.34 0.89
CA SER A 116 -35.54 -30.99 0.67
C SER A 116 -35.28 -31.45 -0.77
N VAL A 117 -35.97 -30.85 -1.74
CA VAL A 117 -35.88 -31.19 -3.17
C VAL A 117 -35.50 -30.00 -4.04
N ASP A 118 -35.00 -30.29 -5.23
CA ASP A 118 -34.57 -29.26 -6.17
C ASP A 118 -35.77 -28.55 -6.82
N LEU A 119 -35.59 -27.27 -7.15
CA LEU A 119 -36.49 -26.49 -7.99
C LEU A 119 -35.71 -25.83 -9.13
N ASN A 120 -36.08 -26.11 -10.38
CA ASN A 120 -35.50 -25.48 -11.56
C ASN A 120 -36.43 -24.38 -12.10
N VAL A 121 -35.85 -23.24 -12.42
CA VAL A 121 -36.51 -22.10 -13.06
C VAL A 121 -35.91 -21.93 -14.45
N THR A 122 -36.72 -22.16 -15.48
CA THR A 122 -36.22 -22.28 -16.86
C THR A 122 -36.22 -20.96 -17.64
N SER A 123 -36.89 -19.90 -17.16
CA SER A 123 -37.00 -18.62 -17.86
C SER A 123 -36.80 -17.38 -16.98
N GLN A 124 -37.57 -17.21 -15.88
CA GLN A 124 -37.52 -15.98 -15.08
C GLN A 124 -37.62 -16.28 -13.58
N PHE A 125 -36.70 -15.74 -12.78
CA PHE A 125 -36.76 -15.76 -11.31
C PHE A 125 -36.80 -14.34 -10.74
N ASP A 126 -37.95 -13.92 -10.21
CA ASP A 126 -38.10 -12.62 -9.55
C ASP A 126 -38.19 -12.82 -8.03
N TRP A 127 -37.19 -12.35 -7.29
CA TRP A 127 -37.10 -12.45 -5.84
C TRP A 127 -37.07 -11.06 -5.22
N SER A 128 -38.21 -10.61 -4.72
CA SER A 128 -38.36 -9.26 -4.13
C SER A 128 -38.43 -9.26 -2.59
N GLY A 129 -38.43 -10.46 -1.99
CA GLY A 129 -38.51 -10.70 -0.56
C GLY A 129 -38.89 -12.13 -0.21
N GLY A 130 -38.78 -12.48 1.07
CA GLY A 130 -39.00 -13.85 1.57
C GLY A 130 -37.74 -14.70 1.56
N ASP A 131 -37.88 -15.95 1.99
CA ASP A 131 -36.76 -16.81 2.34
C ASP A 131 -36.69 -18.05 1.45
N LEU A 132 -35.47 -18.44 1.10
CA LEU A 132 -35.14 -19.71 0.47
C LEU A 132 -34.60 -20.67 1.53
N SER A 133 -35.33 -21.74 1.81
CA SER A 133 -35.01 -22.71 2.85
C SER A 133 -34.96 -24.13 2.29
N ALA A 134 -34.17 -25.02 2.90
CA ALA A 134 -34.16 -26.44 2.56
C ALA A 134 -34.11 -27.31 3.82
N THR A 135 -35.04 -27.07 4.76
CA THR A 135 -35.07 -27.79 6.04
C THR A 135 -35.74 -29.18 5.92
N PRO A 136 -35.20 -30.22 6.59
CA PRO A 136 -33.86 -30.25 7.20
C PRO A 136 -32.76 -30.24 6.14
N ALA A 137 -31.60 -29.66 6.48
CA ALA A 137 -30.44 -29.51 5.61
C ALA A 137 -30.22 -30.72 4.68
N SER A 138 -30.45 -30.50 3.40
CA SER A 138 -30.45 -31.54 2.36
C SER A 138 -29.49 -31.26 1.21
N GLY A 139 -28.97 -30.03 1.11
CA GLY A 139 -28.17 -29.59 -0.02
C GLY A 139 -28.97 -29.35 -1.31
N ALA A 140 -30.30 -29.38 -1.23
CA ALA A 140 -31.21 -29.10 -2.33
C ALA A 140 -30.94 -27.74 -2.97
N ALA A 141 -31.15 -27.66 -4.28
CA ALA A 141 -30.85 -26.48 -5.08
C ALA A 141 -32.12 -25.80 -5.63
N LEU A 142 -32.17 -24.47 -5.57
CA LEU A 142 -32.92 -23.68 -6.54
C LEU A 142 -31.98 -23.35 -7.69
N THR A 143 -32.27 -23.82 -8.90
CA THR A 143 -31.42 -23.62 -10.09
C THR A 143 -32.10 -22.68 -11.08
N LEU A 144 -31.43 -21.58 -11.41
CA LEU A 144 -31.78 -20.73 -12.54
C LEU A 144 -31.05 -21.27 -13.78
N ASP A 145 -31.78 -21.80 -14.76
CA ASP A 145 -31.19 -22.50 -15.90
C ASP A 145 -30.46 -21.56 -16.88
N ALA A 146 -29.66 -22.15 -17.77
CA ALA A 146 -28.96 -21.42 -18.81
C ALA A 146 -29.94 -20.66 -19.73
N GLY A 147 -29.67 -19.37 -19.94
CA GLY A 147 -30.52 -18.46 -20.73
C GLY A 147 -31.72 -17.89 -19.96
N ALA A 148 -31.98 -18.34 -18.73
CA ALA A 148 -32.95 -17.72 -17.84
C ALA A 148 -32.40 -16.41 -17.24
N ASN A 149 -33.30 -15.50 -16.87
CA ASN A 149 -32.97 -14.26 -16.19
C ASN A 149 -33.49 -14.29 -14.75
N GLY A 150 -32.80 -13.61 -13.85
CA GLY A 150 -33.26 -13.44 -12.48
C GLY A 150 -33.03 -12.01 -11.99
N LEU A 151 -33.92 -11.56 -11.12
CA LEU A 151 -33.87 -10.27 -10.47
C LEU A 151 -34.04 -10.46 -8.96
N ILE A 152 -33.10 -9.94 -8.18
CA ILE A 152 -33.18 -9.80 -6.73
C ILE A 152 -33.32 -8.31 -6.43
N ASP A 153 -34.45 -7.91 -5.83
CA ASP A 153 -34.80 -6.52 -5.53
C ASP A 153 -35.64 -6.39 -4.25
N GLY A 154 -36.11 -5.19 -3.93
CA GLY A 154 -37.05 -5.02 -2.81
C GLY A 154 -36.39 -5.10 -1.42
N THR A 155 -36.79 -6.08 -0.61
CA THR A 155 -36.55 -6.14 0.85
C THR A 155 -35.45 -7.14 1.25
N LEU A 156 -35.28 -7.42 2.55
CA LEU A 156 -34.30 -8.42 3.01
C LEU A 156 -34.61 -9.81 2.44
N HIS A 157 -33.57 -10.51 1.99
CA HIS A 157 -33.60 -11.88 1.50
C HIS A 157 -32.80 -12.79 2.43
N GLN A 158 -33.32 -13.98 2.73
CA GLN A 158 -32.56 -14.99 3.46
C GLN A 158 -32.45 -16.29 2.66
N ILE A 159 -31.29 -16.92 2.71
CA ILE A 159 -31.07 -18.29 2.23
C ILE A 159 -30.57 -19.12 3.40
N LEU A 160 -31.26 -20.22 3.69
CA LEU A 160 -30.95 -21.14 4.79
C LEU A 160 -30.83 -22.56 4.25
N GLU A 161 -29.68 -23.20 4.43
CA GLU A 161 -29.42 -24.62 4.08
C GLU A 161 -29.61 -25.00 2.60
N ARG A 162 -30.11 -24.09 1.76
CA ARG A 162 -30.38 -24.27 0.33
C ARG A 162 -29.21 -23.74 -0.50
N ARG A 163 -29.01 -24.36 -1.67
CA ARG A 163 -28.15 -23.82 -2.72
C ARG A 163 -28.94 -23.00 -3.74
N LEU A 164 -28.57 -21.75 -3.98
CA LEU A 164 -29.01 -20.99 -5.14
C LEU A 164 -27.95 -21.13 -6.25
N ARG A 165 -28.25 -21.93 -7.28
CA ARG A 165 -27.35 -22.14 -8.42
C ARG A 165 -27.76 -21.27 -9.60
N ASN A 166 -26.87 -20.40 -10.04
CA ASN A 166 -27.10 -19.54 -11.21
C ASN A 166 -26.33 -20.06 -12.45
N LEU A 167 -27.07 -20.58 -13.43
CA LEU A 167 -26.56 -20.93 -14.77
C LEU A 167 -26.98 -19.88 -15.83
N GLY A 168 -27.84 -18.93 -15.46
CA GLY A 168 -28.40 -17.87 -16.31
C GLY A 168 -27.75 -16.51 -16.07
N THR A 169 -28.55 -15.45 -16.07
CA THR A 169 -28.14 -14.10 -15.66
C THR A 169 -28.95 -13.68 -14.44
N LEU A 170 -28.30 -13.46 -13.30
CA LEU A 170 -28.95 -13.04 -12.06
C LEU A 170 -28.50 -11.62 -11.72
N THR A 171 -29.44 -10.69 -11.56
CA THR A 171 -29.15 -9.29 -11.22
C THR A 171 -29.65 -8.98 -9.81
N TRP A 172 -28.76 -8.53 -8.94
CA TRP A 172 -29.07 -8.07 -7.60
C TRP A 172 -28.99 -6.54 -7.53
N SER A 173 -30.13 -5.90 -7.34
CA SER A 173 -30.29 -4.45 -7.43
C SER A 173 -30.82 -3.79 -6.14
N GLY A 174 -31.36 -4.59 -5.22
CA GLY A 174 -31.93 -4.11 -3.98
C GLY A 174 -32.17 -5.24 -2.99
N GLY A 175 -32.33 -4.85 -1.72
CA GLY A 175 -32.55 -5.79 -0.63
C GLY A 175 -31.29 -6.54 -0.21
N ASP A 176 -30.89 -6.44 1.06
CA ASP A 176 -29.73 -7.19 1.54
C ASP A 176 -29.96 -8.70 1.43
N ILE A 177 -28.89 -9.48 1.29
CA ILE A 177 -28.92 -10.94 1.23
C ILE A 177 -28.20 -11.49 2.46
N LEU A 178 -28.91 -12.28 3.25
CA LEU A 178 -28.35 -13.05 4.35
C LEU A 178 -28.20 -14.52 3.93
N VAL A 179 -26.95 -14.99 3.87
CA VAL A 179 -26.62 -16.39 3.55
C VAL A 179 -26.26 -17.10 4.85
N SER A 180 -27.16 -17.96 5.30
CA SER A 180 -27.17 -18.56 6.63
C SER A 180 -27.14 -20.08 6.57
N SER A 181 -26.74 -20.72 7.66
CA SER A 181 -26.89 -22.16 7.90
C SER A 181 -26.34 -23.03 6.77
N ASN A 182 -25.07 -22.82 6.39
CA ASN A 182 -24.39 -23.50 5.28
C ASN A 182 -25.08 -23.37 3.90
N ALA A 183 -25.93 -22.35 3.71
CA ALA A 183 -26.47 -22.02 2.39
C ALA A 183 -25.33 -21.64 1.42
N VAL A 184 -25.57 -21.86 0.13
CA VAL A 184 -24.58 -21.60 -0.92
C VAL A 184 -25.21 -20.82 -2.06
N ILE A 185 -24.67 -19.66 -2.41
CA ILE A 185 -24.90 -19.03 -3.70
C ILE A 185 -23.79 -19.50 -4.64
N ASP A 186 -24.14 -20.29 -5.65
CA ASP A 186 -23.23 -20.91 -6.62
C ASP A 186 -23.41 -20.25 -7.98
N ASN A 187 -22.62 -19.22 -8.25
CA ASN A 187 -22.62 -18.53 -9.53
C ASN A 187 -21.74 -19.25 -10.55
N GLN A 188 -22.37 -19.81 -11.59
CA GLN A 188 -21.69 -20.51 -12.69
C GLN A 188 -21.88 -19.80 -14.04
N SER A 189 -22.43 -18.57 -14.03
CA SER A 189 -22.66 -17.72 -15.20
C SER A 189 -22.61 -16.23 -14.75
N ILE A 190 -23.54 -15.38 -15.15
CA ILE A 190 -23.47 -13.94 -14.89
C ILE A 190 -24.23 -13.57 -13.61
N PHE A 191 -23.53 -12.96 -12.65
CA PHE A 191 -24.10 -12.34 -11.47
C PHE A 191 -23.83 -10.83 -11.49
N ASN A 192 -24.86 -10.03 -11.77
CA ASN A 192 -24.76 -8.58 -11.80
C ASN A 192 -25.11 -8.00 -10.44
N ILE A 193 -24.29 -7.06 -9.96
CA ILE A 193 -24.57 -6.24 -8.78
C ILE A 193 -24.88 -4.83 -9.27
N ASP A 194 -26.15 -4.46 -9.29
CA ASP A 194 -26.64 -3.14 -9.73
C ASP A 194 -27.07 -2.29 -8.54
N ALA A 195 -26.12 -2.06 -7.62
CA ALA A 195 -26.36 -1.18 -6.47
C ALA A 195 -26.50 0.28 -6.94
N GLY A 196 -27.73 0.80 -6.92
CA GLY A 196 -28.00 2.22 -7.16
C GLY A 196 -27.41 3.12 -6.07
N ILE A 197 -27.40 4.44 -6.30
CA ILE A 197 -27.06 5.39 -5.23
C ILE A 197 -28.20 5.40 -4.22
N ILE A 198 -28.01 4.77 -3.07
CA ILE A 198 -28.94 4.85 -1.95
C ILE A 198 -28.75 6.23 -1.28
N VAL A 199 -29.74 7.13 -1.39
CA VAL A 199 -29.68 8.50 -0.81
C VAL A 199 -30.32 8.52 0.58
N ILE A 200 -30.02 7.54 1.44
CA ILE A 200 -30.32 7.68 2.87
C ILE A 200 -29.10 8.33 3.50
N ARG A 201 -29.08 9.67 3.51
CA ARG A 201 -27.97 10.46 4.04
C ARG A 201 -27.75 10.16 5.53
N THR A 202 -26.69 9.43 5.84
CA THR A 202 -25.97 9.66 7.10
C THR A 202 -24.88 10.69 6.81
N VAL A 203 -24.63 11.60 7.75
CA VAL A 203 -23.91 12.88 7.59
C VAL A 203 -22.44 12.85 7.13
N ASN A 204 -21.93 11.72 6.60
CA ASN A 204 -20.63 11.59 5.95
C ASN A 204 -20.71 10.85 4.61
N GLY A 205 -21.55 11.33 3.67
CA GLY A 205 -21.33 11.10 2.24
C GLY A 205 -21.50 9.69 1.68
N GLY A 206 -22.65 9.04 1.92
CA GLY A 206 -23.10 7.82 1.23
C GLY A 206 -24.26 7.19 1.99
N GLY A 207 -25.31 6.69 1.31
CA GLY A 207 -26.25 5.79 1.98
C GLY A 207 -25.59 4.44 2.29
N PRO A 208 -26.22 3.59 3.11
CA PRO A 208 -25.67 2.27 3.41
C PRO A 208 -25.45 1.48 2.10
N PRO A 209 -24.37 0.69 2.00
CA PRO A 209 -24.13 -0.17 0.83
C PRO A 209 -25.25 -1.22 0.70
N LEU A 210 -25.40 -1.80 -0.49
CA LEU A 210 -26.18 -3.02 -0.71
C LEU A 210 -25.35 -4.23 -0.24
N ARG A 211 -25.85 -5.03 0.71
CA ARG A 211 -24.99 -5.99 1.46
C ARG A 211 -25.38 -7.44 1.30
N MET A 212 -24.38 -8.29 1.09
CA MET A 212 -24.48 -9.74 1.18
C MET A 212 -23.61 -10.18 2.35
N THR A 213 -24.21 -10.79 3.36
CA THR A 213 -23.53 -11.19 4.61
C THR A 213 -23.95 -12.59 5.03
N GLY A 214 -23.26 -13.17 6.01
CA GLY A 214 -23.72 -14.40 6.66
C GLY A 214 -23.82 -14.25 8.17
N ASP A 215 -24.27 -15.30 8.84
CA ASP A 215 -24.52 -15.35 10.28
C ASP A 215 -23.46 -16.13 11.06
N LEU A 216 -22.27 -16.35 10.47
CA LEU A 216 -21.15 -17.14 11.01
C LEU A 216 -21.43 -18.66 11.08
N THR A 217 -22.49 -19.16 10.44
CA THR A 217 -22.80 -20.60 10.37
C THR A 217 -22.44 -21.24 9.02
N GLY A 218 -21.42 -20.70 8.33
CA GLY A 218 -20.80 -21.32 7.16
C GLY A 218 -21.46 -21.02 5.80
N GLY A 219 -22.19 -19.92 5.66
CA GLY A 219 -22.73 -19.48 4.37
C GLY A 219 -21.63 -19.21 3.35
N GLN A 220 -21.85 -19.55 2.08
CA GLN A 220 -20.87 -19.40 1.01
C GLN A 220 -21.43 -18.66 -0.22
N PHE A 221 -20.61 -17.81 -0.82
CA PHE A 221 -20.83 -17.25 -2.15
C PHE A 221 -19.67 -17.65 -3.05
N ILE A 222 -19.96 -18.39 -4.12
CA ILE A 222 -18.95 -18.96 -5.01
C ILE A 222 -19.13 -18.34 -6.39
N ASN A 223 -18.09 -17.68 -6.89
CA ASN A 223 -17.93 -17.36 -8.31
C ASN A 223 -17.12 -18.48 -8.96
N ALA A 224 -17.82 -19.47 -9.53
CA ALA A 224 -17.23 -20.76 -9.88
C ALA A 224 -16.20 -20.67 -11.01
N ALA A 225 -15.27 -21.63 -11.06
CA ALA A 225 -14.29 -21.76 -12.15
C ALA A 225 -14.91 -22.13 -13.51
N THR A 226 -16.24 -22.31 -13.60
CA THR A 226 -16.94 -22.63 -14.84
C THR A 226 -16.71 -21.53 -15.89
N PRO A 227 -16.38 -21.87 -17.15
CA PRO A 227 -16.20 -20.88 -18.20
C PRO A 227 -17.44 -19.99 -18.37
N GLY A 228 -17.24 -18.67 -18.34
CA GLY A 228 -18.32 -17.68 -18.43
C GLY A 228 -18.91 -17.25 -17.09
N ALA A 229 -18.54 -17.89 -15.98
CA ALA A 229 -18.88 -17.37 -14.65
C ALA A 229 -18.20 -16.02 -14.42
N GLN A 230 -18.97 -15.02 -14.02
CA GLN A 230 -18.49 -13.69 -13.72
C GLN A 230 -19.41 -12.99 -12.73
N ILE A 231 -18.82 -12.14 -11.89
CA ILE A 231 -19.53 -11.13 -11.12
C ILE A 231 -19.24 -9.78 -11.76
N GLU A 232 -20.27 -8.99 -12.04
CA GLU A 232 -20.11 -7.63 -12.57
C GLU A 232 -20.84 -6.59 -11.73
N LYS A 233 -20.11 -5.59 -11.26
CA LYS A 233 -20.63 -4.46 -10.48
C LYS A 233 -20.91 -3.27 -11.41
N LEU A 234 -22.21 -2.99 -11.67
CA LEU A 234 -22.73 -2.07 -12.70
C LEU A 234 -23.41 -0.79 -12.16
N GLY A 235 -23.83 -0.80 -10.90
CA GLY A 235 -24.52 0.34 -10.29
C GLY A 235 -23.56 1.43 -9.81
N ALA A 236 -24.02 2.67 -9.66
CA ALA A 236 -23.18 3.78 -9.19
C ALA A 236 -22.94 3.80 -7.66
N GLY A 237 -23.74 3.06 -6.89
CA GLY A 237 -23.62 2.92 -5.45
C GLY A 237 -22.52 1.97 -4.99
N GLU A 238 -22.47 1.74 -3.68
CA GLU A 238 -21.56 0.78 -3.06
C GLU A 238 -22.28 -0.55 -2.80
N ALA A 239 -21.59 -1.66 -3.04
CA ALA A 239 -22.04 -2.99 -2.65
C ALA A 239 -20.97 -3.68 -1.80
N GLU A 240 -21.39 -4.49 -0.84
CA GLU A 240 -20.52 -5.19 0.11
C GLU A 240 -20.76 -6.71 0.06
N ILE A 241 -19.68 -7.47 -0.12
CA ILE A 241 -19.61 -8.90 0.20
C ILE A 241 -18.94 -9.00 1.57
N GLY A 242 -19.78 -9.10 2.60
CA GLY A 242 -19.45 -8.78 3.99
C GLY A 242 -19.10 -9.99 4.86
N ALA A 243 -18.83 -9.70 6.13
CA ALA A 243 -18.44 -10.71 7.12
C ALA A 243 -19.53 -11.77 7.39
N GLY A 244 -19.12 -12.88 8.02
CA GLY A 244 -19.98 -14.02 8.33
C GLY A 244 -20.29 -14.94 7.16
N LEU A 245 -19.76 -14.62 5.97
CA LEU A 245 -19.89 -15.32 4.70
C LEU A 245 -18.48 -15.65 4.20
N ASP A 246 -18.29 -16.83 3.59
CA ASP A 246 -17.11 -17.13 2.78
C ASP A 246 -17.37 -16.75 1.32
N PHE A 247 -16.50 -15.93 0.73
CA PHE A 247 -16.56 -15.56 -0.68
C PHE A 247 -15.40 -16.18 -1.47
N ASP A 248 -15.71 -17.24 -2.21
CA ASP A 248 -14.78 -17.95 -3.07
C ASP A 248 -14.83 -17.41 -4.50
N ASN A 249 -13.78 -16.70 -4.90
CA ASN A 249 -13.66 -16.18 -6.26
C ASN A 249 -12.70 -17.05 -7.09
N GLN A 250 -13.24 -17.75 -8.08
CA GLN A 250 -12.47 -18.62 -8.97
C GLN A 250 -12.53 -18.17 -10.44
N ASN A 251 -13.12 -16.99 -10.70
CA ASN A 251 -13.28 -16.44 -12.04
C ASN A 251 -13.25 -14.90 -12.00
N ASN A 252 -13.85 -14.24 -12.99
CA ASN A 252 -13.75 -12.79 -13.14
C ASN A 252 -14.70 -12.03 -12.20
N VAL A 253 -14.17 -11.01 -11.55
CA VAL A 253 -14.91 -9.95 -10.87
C VAL A 253 -14.62 -8.63 -11.60
N LEU A 254 -15.63 -8.10 -12.26
CA LEU A 254 -15.59 -6.87 -13.02
C LEU A 254 -16.18 -5.73 -12.17
N VAL A 255 -15.37 -4.76 -11.77
CA VAL A 255 -15.85 -3.56 -11.09
C VAL A 255 -15.98 -2.44 -12.12
N SER A 256 -17.13 -2.41 -12.80
CA SER A 256 -17.39 -1.53 -13.94
C SER A 256 -17.74 -0.10 -13.49
N THR A 257 -18.46 0.06 -12.38
CA THR A 257 -18.82 1.38 -11.82
C THR A 257 -19.03 1.35 -10.30
N GLY A 258 -19.05 2.53 -9.66
CA GLY A 258 -19.31 2.65 -8.23
C GLY A 258 -18.23 1.96 -7.40
N ALA A 259 -18.60 1.41 -6.25
CA ALA A 259 -17.67 0.71 -5.35
C ALA A 259 -18.12 -0.72 -5.04
N LEU A 260 -17.17 -1.65 -5.03
CA LEU A 260 -17.33 -3.00 -4.47
C LEU A 260 -16.42 -3.11 -3.25
N ARG A 261 -16.98 -3.49 -2.10
CA ARG A 261 -16.24 -3.81 -0.89
C ARG A 261 -16.27 -5.32 -0.65
N VAL A 262 -15.11 -5.92 -0.45
CA VAL A 262 -14.94 -7.35 -0.15
C VAL A 262 -14.32 -7.48 1.23
N ALA A 263 -15.15 -7.80 2.22
CA ALA A 263 -14.73 -8.05 3.61
C ALA A 263 -14.78 -9.54 3.98
N ALA A 264 -15.52 -10.35 3.21
CA ALA A 264 -15.57 -11.79 3.39
C ALA A 264 -14.19 -12.46 3.21
N PRO A 265 -13.81 -13.42 4.06
CA PRO A 265 -12.72 -14.36 3.77
C PRO A 265 -13.09 -15.28 2.59
N GLY A 266 -12.19 -16.19 2.22
CA GLY A 266 -12.45 -17.20 1.19
C GLY A 266 -11.28 -17.41 0.24
N LEU A 267 -11.40 -18.43 -0.60
CA LEU A 267 -10.44 -18.75 -1.65
C LEU A 267 -10.51 -17.71 -2.76
N ASP A 268 -9.36 -17.19 -3.21
CA ASP A 268 -9.32 -16.27 -4.34
C ASP A 268 -8.26 -16.64 -5.36
N VAL A 269 -8.67 -17.39 -6.37
CA VAL A 269 -7.85 -17.78 -7.53
C VAL A 269 -8.34 -17.12 -8.83
N GLY A 270 -9.40 -16.32 -8.73
CA GLY A 270 -9.98 -15.54 -9.82
C GLY A 270 -9.30 -14.20 -10.02
N THR A 271 -9.90 -13.34 -10.84
CA THR A 271 -9.32 -12.04 -11.23
C THR A 271 -10.24 -10.89 -10.82
N TYR A 272 -9.64 -9.74 -10.49
CA TYR A 272 -10.35 -8.47 -10.33
C TYR A 272 -9.94 -7.49 -11.42
N GLN A 273 -10.92 -6.92 -12.13
CA GLN A 273 -10.69 -5.87 -13.11
C GLN A 273 -11.47 -4.62 -12.72
N ILE A 274 -10.77 -3.52 -12.45
CA ILE A 274 -11.37 -2.29 -11.93
C ILE A 274 -11.35 -1.22 -13.04
N ALA A 275 -12.53 -0.84 -13.52
CA ALA A 275 -12.68 0.17 -14.55
C ALA A 275 -12.31 1.57 -14.06
N ALA A 276 -11.98 2.47 -14.98
CA ALA A 276 -11.74 3.88 -14.66
C ALA A 276 -12.99 4.50 -14.00
N GLY A 277 -12.81 5.19 -12.88
CA GLY A 277 -13.91 5.78 -12.10
C GLY A 277 -14.63 4.81 -11.15
N ALA A 278 -14.26 3.51 -11.16
CA ALA A 278 -14.74 2.52 -10.20
C ALA A 278 -13.71 2.27 -9.09
N ARG A 279 -14.17 1.66 -7.99
CA ARG A 279 -13.38 1.40 -6.77
C ARG A 279 -13.57 -0.02 -6.24
N LEU A 280 -12.48 -0.69 -5.91
CA LEU A 280 -12.48 -1.94 -5.14
C LEU A 280 -11.87 -1.68 -3.75
N ASP A 281 -12.63 -1.95 -2.70
CA ASP A 281 -12.18 -1.90 -1.31
C ASP A 281 -11.99 -3.33 -0.79
N LEU A 282 -10.75 -3.74 -0.58
CA LEU A 282 -10.41 -4.99 0.10
C LEU A 282 -10.37 -4.71 1.60
N ALA A 283 -11.28 -5.33 2.33
CA ALA A 283 -11.68 -4.93 3.67
C ALA A 283 -11.74 -6.11 4.67
N PRO A 284 -10.78 -7.05 4.68
CA PRO A 284 -10.81 -8.18 5.61
C PRO A 284 -10.81 -7.69 7.06
N GLY A 285 -11.58 -8.37 7.91
CA GLY A 285 -11.69 -8.06 9.33
C GLY A 285 -10.39 -8.31 10.09
N LEU A 286 -10.34 -7.85 11.34
CA LEU A 286 -9.18 -8.10 12.21
C LEU A 286 -8.91 -9.61 12.32
N SER A 287 -7.65 -10.01 12.11
CA SER A 287 -7.17 -11.41 12.07
C SER A 287 -7.55 -12.21 10.83
N ASP A 288 -8.32 -11.65 9.90
CA ASP A 288 -8.59 -12.28 8.62
C ASP A 288 -7.44 -12.01 7.64
N SER A 289 -7.12 -13.01 6.82
CA SER A 289 -6.18 -12.91 5.71
C SER A 289 -6.84 -13.47 4.45
N ARG A 290 -6.70 -12.77 3.33
CA ARG A 290 -7.15 -13.25 2.01
C ARG A 290 -5.99 -13.15 1.01
N SER A 291 -5.66 -14.28 0.41
CA SER A 291 -4.67 -14.36 -0.66
C SER A 291 -5.35 -14.25 -2.02
N LEU A 292 -4.90 -13.32 -2.85
CA LEU A 292 -5.32 -13.15 -4.24
C LEU A 292 -4.30 -13.81 -5.18
N ALA A 293 -4.61 -15.01 -5.66
CA ALA A 293 -3.71 -15.85 -6.45
C ALA A 293 -3.97 -15.82 -7.98
N GLY A 294 -4.90 -14.98 -8.44
CA GLY A 294 -5.25 -14.86 -9.85
C GLY A 294 -4.12 -14.44 -10.80
N LEU A 295 -4.29 -14.69 -12.09
CA LEU A 295 -3.30 -14.37 -13.12
C LEU A 295 -3.93 -13.56 -14.28
N PRO A 296 -4.10 -12.23 -14.15
CA PRO A 296 -3.70 -11.39 -13.02
C PRO A 296 -4.70 -11.38 -11.86
N ALA A 297 -4.19 -11.20 -10.64
CA ALA A 297 -5.01 -11.06 -9.45
C ALA A 297 -5.80 -9.74 -9.50
N VAL A 298 -5.13 -8.65 -9.88
CA VAL A 298 -5.75 -7.33 -10.02
C VAL A 298 -5.24 -6.64 -11.30
N SER A 299 -6.18 -6.03 -12.03
CA SER A 299 -5.93 -5.27 -13.25
C SER A 299 -6.88 -4.08 -13.42
N GLY A 300 -6.58 -3.20 -14.38
CA GLY A 300 -7.40 -2.03 -14.70
C GLY A 300 -6.79 -0.70 -14.26
N THR A 301 -7.61 0.34 -14.21
CA THR A 301 -7.18 1.75 -14.04
C THR A 301 -8.05 2.54 -13.05
N GLY A 302 -8.93 1.87 -12.31
CA GLY A 302 -9.73 2.48 -11.25
C GLY A 302 -8.94 2.75 -9.97
N VAL A 303 -9.61 2.61 -8.82
CA VAL A 303 -8.99 2.75 -7.49
C VAL A 303 -9.05 1.40 -6.76
N LEU A 304 -7.91 0.95 -6.25
CA LEU A 304 -7.79 -0.18 -5.33
C LEU A 304 -7.47 0.34 -3.94
N ARG A 305 -8.25 -0.05 -2.93
CA ARG A 305 -7.98 0.31 -1.53
C ARG A 305 -7.85 -0.93 -0.66
N LYS A 306 -6.86 -0.93 0.21
CA LYS A 306 -6.81 -1.78 1.40
C LYS A 306 -7.32 -0.98 2.60
N VAL A 307 -8.41 -1.46 3.19
CA VAL A 307 -9.09 -0.89 4.36
C VAL A 307 -9.32 -1.98 5.40
N ASP A 308 -9.75 -1.59 6.60
CA ASP A 308 -9.93 -2.44 7.78
C ASP A 308 -8.65 -3.19 8.21
N GLU A 309 -8.69 -3.82 9.39
CA GLU A 309 -7.48 -4.24 10.12
C GLU A 309 -6.83 -5.53 9.60
N GLY A 310 -7.53 -6.32 8.76
CA GLY A 310 -7.02 -7.60 8.24
C GLY A 310 -5.90 -7.49 7.21
N SER A 311 -5.46 -8.61 6.66
CA SER A 311 -4.40 -8.66 5.64
C SER A 311 -4.88 -9.13 4.27
N ILE A 312 -4.27 -8.58 3.23
CA ILE A 312 -4.38 -9.07 1.85
C ILE A 312 -2.98 -9.43 1.37
N ASP A 313 -2.84 -10.62 0.80
CA ASP A 313 -1.61 -11.07 0.15
C ASP A 313 -1.84 -11.21 -1.36
N ILE A 314 -1.13 -10.42 -2.17
CA ILE A 314 -1.15 -10.52 -3.62
C ILE A 314 -0.08 -11.53 -4.06
N ASP A 315 -0.49 -12.79 -4.21
CA ASP A 315 0.38 -13.91 -4.63
C ASP A 315 0.36 -14.13 -6.15
N GLY A 316 -0.75 -13.72 -6.79
CA GLY A 316 -0.92 -13.69 -8.23
C GLY A 316 -0.21 -12.49 -8.89
N THR A 317 -0.25 -12.39 -10.22
CA THR A 317 0.40 -11.26 -10.91
C THR A 317 -0.41 -9.97 -10.76
N PHE A 318 0.26 -8.85 -10.51
CA PHE A 318 -0.36 -7.54 -10.35
C PHE A 318 -0.12 -6.66 -11.60
N SER A 319 -1.18 -6.37 -12.36
CA SER A 319 -1.12 -5.59 -13.61
C SER A 319 -2.08 -4.40 -13.55
N PHE A 320 -1.92 -3.58 -12.52
CA PHE A 320 -2.82 -2.49 -12.22
C PHE A 320 -2.16 -1.13 -12.52
N GLY A 321 -2.81 -0.30 -13.34
CA GLY A 321 -2.34 1.03 -13.70
C GLY A 321 -3.05 2.16 -12.94
N GLY A 322 -4.01 1.81 -12.08
CA GLY A 322 -4.80 2.75 -11.29
C GLY A 322 -4.09 3.22 -10.01
N ARG A 323 -4.85 3.91 -9.15
CA ARG A 323 -4.38 4.35 -7.83
C ARG A 323 -4.53 3.22 -6.82
N THR A 324 -3.47 2.94 -6.07
CA THR A 324 -3.49 2.01 -4.93
C THR A 324 -3.37 2.77 -3.62
N GLU A 325 -4.27 2.53 -2.67
CA GLU A 325 -4.28 3.16 -1.36
C GLU A 325 -4.23 2.09 -0.26
N VAL A 326 -3.29 2.22 0.67
CA VAL A 326 -3.18 1.38 1.86
C VAL A 326 -3.50 2.25 3.07
N LEU A 327 -4.72 2.10 3.59
CA LEU A 327 -5.28 3.01 4.59
C LEU A 327 -5.37 2.38 5.98
N ASP A 328 -5.53 1.06 6.04
CA ASP A 328 -5.59 0.27 7.28
C ASP A 328 -5.23 -1.21 6.99
N GLY A 329 -4.79 -1.94 8.02
CA GLY A 329 -4.32 -3.31 7.92
C GLY A 329 -3.13 -3.47 6.97
N MET A 330 -2.91 -4.69 6.48
CA MET A 330 -1.71 -5.02 5.68
C MET A 330 -2.06 -5.36 4.22
N LEU A 331 -1.35 -4.75 3.27
CA LEU A 331 -1.34 -5.17 1.87
C LEU A 331 0.07 -5.66 1.50
N SER A 332 0.21 -6.95 1.21
CA SER A 332 1.49 -7.56 0.84
C SER A 332 1.56 -7.88 -0.64
N PHE A 333 2.68 -7.57 -1.29
CA PHE A 333 2.99 -8.04 -2.64
C PHE A 333 4.03 -9.15 -2.59
N ASN A 334 3.56 -10.40 -2.77
CA ASN A 334 4.37 -11.63 -2.76
C ASN A 334 4.24 -12.39 -4.10
N SER A 335 3.93 -11.64 -5.15
CA SER A 335 3.66 -12.19 -6.48
C SER A 335 4.87 -12.91 -7.06
N GLN A 336 4.61 -13.84 -7.98
CA GLN A 336 5.68 -14.52 -8.74
C GLN A 336 6.52 -13.56 -9.60
N THR A 337 6.00 -12.37 -9.92
CA THR A 337 6.76 -11.31 -10.57
C THR A 337 7.67 -10.61 -9.56
N PRO A 338 8.99 -10.55 -9.76
CA PRO A 338 9.91 -10.05 -8.75
C PRO A 338 9.71 -8.57 -8.41
N SER A 339 9.05 -7.81 -9.28
CA SER A 339 8.81 -6.38 -9.13
C SER A 339 7.37 -5.99 -9.47
N VAL A 340 6.80 -5.08 -8.71
CA VAL A 340 5.52 -4.41 -8.98
C VAL A 340 5.72 -2.91 -9.18
N SER A 341 4.90 -2.30 -10.03
CA SER A 341 5.00 -0.88 -10.36
C SER A 341 3.71 -0.13 -10.09
N PHE A 342 3.83 1.07 -9.53
CA PHE A 342 2.71 1.96 -9.22
C PHE A 342 2.89 3.31 -9.94
N ALA A 343 1.85 3.76 -10.63
CA ALA A 343 1.76 5.15 -11.08
C ALA A 343 1.36 6.07 -9.92
N GLN A 344 0.44 5.62 -9.06
CA GLN A 344 -0.03 6.37 -7.89
C GLN A 344 -0.18 5.42 -6.71
N LEU A 345 0.59 5.66 -5.66
CA LEU A 345 0.58 4.89 -4.42
C LEU A 345 0.34 5.82 -3.23
N GLN A 346 -0.58 5.44 -2.37
CA GLN A 346 -0.80 6.10 -1.09
C GLN A 346 -0.64 5.08 0.04
N VAL A 347 0.14 5.45 1.06
CA VAL A 347 0.25 4.73 2.33
C VAL A 347 -0.09 5.72 3.44
N GLN A 348 -1.03 5.35 4.30
CA GLN A 348 -1.51 6.20 5.36
C GLN A 348 -1.65 5.38 6.64
N ALA A 349 -1.23 5.95 7.78
CA ALA A 349 -1.45 5.32 9.08
C ALA A 349 -2.95 5.06 9.33
N PRO A 350 -3.34 3.88 9.85
CA PRO A 350 -2.47 2.79 10.35
C PRO A 350 -2.01 1.74 9.30
N GLY A 351 -2.31 1.93 8.02
CA GLY A 351 -2.00 0.99 6.95
C GLY A 351 -0.51 0.62 6.80
N VAL A 352 -0.29 -0.64 6.38
CA VAL A 352 1.02 -1.25 6.18
C VAL A 352 1.16 -1.83 4.77
N LEU A 353 2.11 -1.31 4.00
CA LEU A 353 2.52 -1.89 2.72
C LEU A 353 3.68 -2.86 2.96
N SER A 354 3.53 -4.11 2.55
CA SER A 354 4.47 -5.19 2.84
C SER A 354 4.76 -6.04 1.60
N GLY A 355 5.51 -7.12 1.80
CA GLY A 355 5.77 -8.15 0.80
C GLY A 355 7.24 -8.26 0.43
N SER A 356 7.54 -9.29 -0.36
CA SER A 356 8.91 -9.63 -0.81
C SER A 356 9.28 -9.01 -2.16
N ASN A 357 8.31 -8.57 -2.96
CA ASN A 357 8.59 -7.98 -4.26
C ASN A 357 9.32 -6.63 -4.16
N ASP A 358 10.13 -6.31 -5.17
CA ASP A 358 10.58 -4.95 -5.44
C ASP A 358 9.39 -4.06 -5.79
N ILE A 359 9.39 -2.83 -5.30
CA ILE A 359 8.35 -1.84 -5.55
C ILE A 359 8.96 -0.69 -6.32
N SER A 360 8.37 -0.33 -7.46
CA SER A 360 8.74 0.88 -8.21
C SER A 360 7.58 1.87 -8.25
N VAL A 361 7.87 3.14 -8.02
CA VAL A 361 6.89 4.22 -8.17
C VAL A 361 7.32 5.11 -9.33
N SER A 362 6.49 5.17 -10.37
CA SER A 362 6.76 5.94 -11.60
C SER A 362 6.15 7.34 -11.59
N GLY A 363 5.09 7.55 -10.79
CA GLY A 363 4.38 8.82 -10.71
C GLY A 363 4.45 9.46 -9.32
N ASN A 364 3.52 9.10 -8.42
CA ASN A 364 3.40 9.76 -7.13
C ASN A 364 3.28 8.76 -5.97
N LEU A 365 4.09 8.95 -4.92
CA LEU A 365 3.97 8.31 -3.62
C LEU A 365 3.50 9.35 -2.59
N GLN A 366 2.30 9.17 -2.03
CA GLN A 366 1.81 9.91 -0.88
C GLN A 366 1.95 9.06 0.36
N TRP A 367 2.76 9.50 1.31
CA TRP A 367 3.03 8.75 2.51
C TRP A 367 2.69 9.59 3.74
N THR A 368 1.56 9.30 4.38
CA THR A 368 1.08 10.06 5.54
C THR A 368 1.02 9.13 6.76
N GLY A 369 2.19 8.85 7.32
CA GLY A 369 2.39 7.87 8.39
C GLY A 369 2.19 6.41 7.95
N GLY A 370 2.10 5.49 8.91
CA GLY A 370 2.01 4.05 8.63
C GLY A 370 3.38 3.46 8.28
N GLU A 371 3.40 2.23 7.78
CA GLU A 371 4.62 1.46 7.56
C GLU A 371 4.75 0.99 6.11
N ILE A 372 5.95 1.14 5.54
CA ILE A 372 6.38 0.45 4.33
C ILE A 372 7.48 -0.51 4.74
N ARG A 373 7.24 -1.81 4.56
CA ARG A 373 8.14 -2.87 5.00
C ARG A 373 8.40 -3.95 3.95
N GLY A 374 9.35 -4.83 4.22
CA GLY A 374 9.51 -6.07 3.46
C GLY A 374 10.95 -6.49 3.29
N ALA A 375 11.32 -7.62 3.91
CA ALA A 375 12.68 -8.15 3.87
C ALA A 375 13.09 -8.55 2.44
N GLY A 376 14.19 -7.97 1.94
CA GLY A 376 14.87 -8.39 0.70
C GLY A 376 14.40 -7.70 -0.58
N GLY A 377 13.36 -6.86 -0.54
CA GLY A 377 12.94 -6.02 -1.66
C GLY A 377 13.40 -4.56 -1.49
N SER A 378 13.37 -3.81 -2.58
CA SER A 378 13.63 -2.36 -2.63
C SER A 378 12.34 -1.56 -2.89
N LEU A 379 12.29 -0.31 -2.43
CA LEU A 379 11.34 0.70 -2.88
C LEU A 379 12.11 1.71 -3.74
N THR A 380 11.86 1.75 -5.05
CA THR A 380 12.51 2.67 -5.97
C THR A 380 11.54 3.76 -6.43
N LEU A 381 11.88 5.02 -6.13
CA LEU A 381 11.24 6.18 -6.75
C LEU A 381 11.95 6.43 -8.08
N LEU A 382 11.28 6.19 -9.21
CA LEU A 382 11.89 6.31 -10.54
C LEU A 382 12.15 7.78 -10.91
N GLY A 383 13.02 7.99 -11.90
CA GLY A 383 13.25 9.31 -12.47
C GLY A 383 11.95 9.99 -12.93
N GLY A 384 11.69 11.20 -12.43
CA GLY A 384 10.46 11.96 -12.68
C GLY A 384 9.31 11.67 -11.70
N ALA A 385 9.43 10.65 -10.85
CA ALA A 385 8.47 10.41 -9.78
C ALA A 385 8.58 11.46 -8.67
N THR A 386 7.50 11.64 -7.94
CA THR A 386 7.41 12.51 -6.76
C THR A 386 7.01 11.69 -5.54
N ALA A 387 7.69 11.88 -4.42
CA ALA A 387 7.29 11.30 -3.14
C ALA A 387 7.11 12.42 -2.11
N THR A 388 6.07 12.30 -1.31
CA THR A 388 5.83 13.22 -0.19
C THR A 388 5.48 12.44 1.04
N VAL A 389 6.35 12.53 2.05
CA VAL A 389 6.06 12.11 3.42
C VAL A 389 5.49 13.32 4.15
N THR A 390 4.29 13.20 4.74
CA THR A 390 3.67 14.28 5.54
C THR A 390 3.47 13.80 6.96
N LEU A 391 4.06 14.51 7.91
CA LEU A 391 4.01 14.22 9.34
C LEU A 391 3.39 15.39 10.11
N ASP A 392 2.35 15.09 10.88
CA ASP A 392 1.60 16.06 11.68
C ASP A 392 1.17 15.44 13.03
N ASN A 393 0.32 16.12 13.79
CA ASN A 393 -0.14 15.59 15.09
C ASN A 393 -1.01 14.35 14.97
N ALA A 394 -1.75 14.18 13.88
CA ALA A 394 -2.57 13.00 13.67
C ALA A 394 -1.70 11.80 13.27
N ARG A 395 -0.58 12.07 12.56
CA ARG A 395 0.34 11.08 12.01
C ARG A 395 1.78 11.52 12.24
N PRO A 396 2.29 11.45 13.49
CA PRO A 396 3.60 12.00 13.83
C PRO A 396 4.77 11.15 13.31
N SER A 397 4.50 9.92 12.87
CA SER A 397 5.51 8.94 12.50
C SER A 397 5.17 8.21 11.20
N ALA A 398 6.20 7.97 10.38
CA ALA A 398 6.20 7.03 9.26
C ALA A 398 7.40 6.06 9.38
N TYR A 399 7.25 4.82 8.92
CA TYR A 399 8.23 3.75 9.15
C TYR A 399 8.68 3.08 7.85
N LEU A 400 9.98 3.12 7.55
CA LEU A 400 10.61 2.27 6.55
C LEU A 400 11.32 1.12 7.27
N THR A 401 10.82 -0.11 7.08
CA THR A 401 11.30 -1.27 7.86
C THR A 401 11.79 -2.41 6.97
N SER A 402 13.03 -2.85 7.14
CA SER A 402 13.63 -4.01 6.44
C SER A 402 13.60 -3.92 4.90
N ARG A 403 13.38 -2.73 4.33
CA ARG A 403 13.25 -2.46 2.89
C ARG A 403 14.05 -1.23 2.53
N ASN A 404 15.00 -1.37 1.61
CA ASN A 404 15.84 -0.25 1.18
C ASN A 404 15.07 0.67 0.23
N LEU A 405 15.28 1.98 0.34
CA LEU A 405 14.67 2.99 -0.51
C LEU A 405 15.71 3.63 -1.43
N ILE A 406 15.48 3.56 -2.73
CA ILE A 406 16.31 4.18 -3.77
C ILE A 406 15.54 5.39 -4.34
N ASN A 407 16.07 6.60 -4.15
CA ASN A 407 15.44 7.82 -4.65
C ASN A 407 16.12 8.32 -5.93
N GLN A 408 15.49 8.11 -7.09
CA GLN A 408 15.89 8.69 -8.38
C GLN A 408 14.96 9.86 -8.80
N GLY A 409 13.91 10.13 -8.03
CA GLY A 409 12.92 11.17 -8.28
C GLY A 409 13.10 12.41 -7.40
N SER A 410 11.99 13.09 -7.11
CA SER A 410 11.93 14.18 -6.14
C SER A 410 11.22 13.72 -4.89
N TRP A 411 11.91 13.73 -3.75
CA TRP A 411 11.36 13.31 -2.47
C TRP A 411 11.33 14.46 -1.47
N LEU A 412 10.19 14.67 -0.85
CA LEU A 412 9.99 15.62 0.23
C LEU A 412 9.54 14.87 1.49
N ILE A 413 10.19 15.14 2.63
CA ILE A 413 9.69 14.79 3.96
C ILE A 413 9.33 16.11 4.66
N SER A 414 8.05 16.32 4.92
CA SER A 414 7.52 17.57 5.46
C SER A 414 6.86 17.32 6.82
N ALA A 415 7.27 18.09 7.83
CA ALA A 415 6.73 18.04 9.17
C ALA A 415 6.05 19.37 9.57
N SER A 416 4.92 19.28 10.26
CA SER A 416 4.20 20.45 10.81
C SER A 416 3.49 20.16 12.14
N GLY A 417 3.88 19.10 12.84
CA GLY A 417 3.29 18.73 14.14
C GLY A 417 3.75 19.64 15.29
N THR A 418 2.93 19.80 16.32
CA THR A 418 3.28 20.49 17.58
C THR A 418 4.05 19.60 18.55
N ASP A 419 4.21 18.31 18.22
CA ASP A 419 5.09 17.35 18.87
C ASP A 419 6.23 16.94 17.91
N PRO A 420 7.35 16.39 18.42
CA PRO A 420 8.43 15.89 17.57
C PRO A 420 7.94 14.81 16.59
N THR A 421 8.29 14.98 15.32
CA THR A 421 7.90 14.06 14.24
C THR A 421 9.08 13.19 13.83
N HIS A 422 8.78 11.96 13.40
CA HIS A 422 9.80 10.96 13.14
C HIS A 422 9.60 10.26 11.80
N PHE A 423 10.67 10.12 11.05
CA PHE A 423 10.79 9.15 9.98
C PHE A 423 11.72 8.04 10.46
N TRP A 424 11.16 6.85 10.66
CA TRP A 424 11.89 5.72 11.24
C TRP A 424 12.52 4.86 10.16
N LEU A 425 13.79 4.51 10.36
CA LEU A 425 14.66 3.71 9.49
C LEU A 425 15.12 2.46 10.23
N ASP A 426 14.26 1.44 10.25
CA ASP A 426 14.52 0.20 10.97
C ASP A 426 15.00 -0.88 10.01
N SER A 427 16.28 -1.25 10.09
CA SER A 427 16.93 -2.21 9.17
C SER A 427 16.72 -1.85 7.69
N ALA A 428 16.68 -0.56 7.38
CA ALA A 428 16.36 -0.04 6.05
C ALA A 428 17.32 1.08 5.64
N ASP A 429 17.96 0.95 4.48
CA ASP A 429 18.86 1.96 3.95
C ASP A 429 18.15 2.95 3.02
N ILE A 430 18.60 4.22 3.05
CA ILE A 430 18.27 5.23 2.03
C ILE A 430 19.46 5.39 1.09
N ASP A 431 19.22 5.20 -0.20
CA ASP A 431 20.13 5.57 -1.28
C ASP A 431 19.55 6.75 -2.08
N ASN A 432 19.97 7.97 -1.72
CA ASN A 432 19.54 9.18 -2.41
C ASN A 432 20.40 9.43 -3.66
N GLN A 433 19.81 9.24 -4.84
CA GLN A 433 20.43 9.43 -6.16
C GLN A 433 19.95 10.71 -6.87
N SER A 434 19.08 11.51 -6.24
CA SER A 434 18.49 12.71 -6.84
C SER A 434 18.18 13.76 -5.75
N ASN A 435 17.00 14.39 -5.79
CA ASN A 435 16.63 15.43 -4.83
C ASN A 435 15.83 14.85 -3.65
N LEU A 436 16.29 15.13 -2.43
CA LEU A 436 15.57 14.90 -1.18
C LEU A 436 15.55 16.19 -0.36
N GLU A 437 14.37 16.68 -0.01
CA GLU A 437 14.18 17.80 0.92
C GLU A 437 13.61 17.28 2.25
N LEU A 438 14.30 17.61 3.35
CA LEU A 438 13.73 17.56 4.70
C LEU A 438 13.27 18.96 5.05
N ARG A 439 11.96 19.12 5.29
CA ARG A 439 11.35 20.40 5.61
C ARG A 439 10.62 20.34 6.95
N ASN A 440 11.07 21.18 7.86
CA ASN A 440 10.47 21.32 9.18
C ASN A 440 9.74 22.66 9.31
N ASN A 441 8.41 22.61 9.18
CA ASN A 441 7.52 23.75 9.34
C ASN A 441 6.96 23.85 10.77
N SER A 442 7.70 23.32 11.76
CA SER A 442 7.32 23.31 13.16
C SER A 442 8.41 23.92 14.04
N ALA A 443 8.01 24.37 15.23
CA ALA A 443 8.93 24.69 16.33
C ALA A 443 9.48 23.43 17.04
N GLN A 444 8.93 22.25 16.73
CA GLN A 444 9.46 20.95 17.18
C GLN A 444 10.44 20.37 16.16
N ASN A 445 11.14 19.31 16.56
CA ASN A 445 12.13 18.68 15.71
C ASN A 445 11.50 17.70 14.72
N LEU A 446 12.04 17.68 13.49
CA LEU A 446 11.89 16.58 12.54
C LEU A 446 13.11 15.66 12.70
N ARG A 447 12.87 14.39 13.03
CA ARG A 447 13.93 13.41 13.25
C ARG A 447 13.91 12.29 12.21
N LEU A 448 15.05 12.03 11.58
CA LEU A 448 15.31 10.75 10.92
C LEU A 448 16.01 9.87 11.95
N ALA A 449 15.34 8.80 12.37
CA ALA A 449 15.72 8.03 13.55
C ALA A 449 15.45 6.54 13.34
N CYS A 450 15.69 5.75 14.37
CA CYS A 450 15.46 4.30 14.39
C CYS A 450 14.95 3.90 15.78
N VAL A 451 14.00 2.96 15.86
CA VAL A 451 13.51 2.43 17.15
C VAL A 451 14.17 1.10 17.53
N SER A 452 14.65 0.34 16.53
CA SER A 452 15.31 -0.94 16.72
C SER A 452 16.80 -0.79 17.05
N GLN A 453 17.48 -1.90 17.35
CA GLN A 453 18.95 -1.91 17.49
C GLN A 453 19.67 -2.02 16.13
N ASP A 454 18.94 -2.42 15.08
CA ASP A 454 19.48 -2.71 13.75
C ASP A 454 19.13 -1.56 12.80
N CYS A 455 19.67 -0.38 13.07
CA CYS A 455 19.36 0.84 12.33
C CYS A 455 20.03 0.85 10.94
N GLY A 456 19.30 1.37 9.95
CA GLY A 456 19.83 1.48 8.59
C GLY A 456 20.87 2.59 8.40
N SER A 457 21.30 2.78 7.17
CA SER A 457 22.25 3.81 6.74
C SER A 457 21.63 4.79 5.73
N PHE A 458 22.26 5.95 5.60
CA PHE A 458 21.90 6.96 4.62
C PHE A 458 23.10 7.23 3.71
N GLN A 459 22.90 7.09 2.40
CA GLN A 459 23.86 7.48 1.37
C GLN A 459 23.31 8.63 0.53
N ASN A 460 23.98 9.79 0.54
CA ASN A 460 23.76 10.85 -0.43
C ASN A 460 24.76 10.68 -1.58
N GLN A 461 24.29 10.27 -2.75
CA GLN A 461 25.17 9.92 -3.88
C GLN A 461 25.77 11.14 -4.57
N SER A 462 26.82 10.90 -5.37
CA SER A 462 27.36 11.95 -6.23
C SER A 462 26.30 12.47 -7.20
N GLY A 463 26.17 13.79 -7.31
CA GLY A 463 25.12 14.44 -8.10
C GLY A 463 23.76 14.56 -7.41
N ALA A 464 23.56 13.90 -6.27
CA ALA A 464 22.35 14.02 -5.47
C ALA A 464 22.41 15.24 -4.54
N THR A 465 21.24 15.76 -4.15
CA THR A 465 21.09 16.86 -3.19
C THR A 465 20.20 16.42 -2.03
N LEU A 466 20.70 16.62 -0.81
CA LEU A 466 19.92 16.63 0.43
C LEU A 466 19.74 18.08 0.87
N THR A 467 18.53 18.60 0.80
CA THR A 467 18.16 19.94 1.28
C THR A 467 17.59 19.85 2.69
N LEU A 468 18.10 20.70 3.59
CA LEU A 468 17.65 20.85 4.97
C LEU A 468 17.02 22.24 5.10
N ASN A 469 15.71 22.28 5.34
CA ASN A 469 14.91 23.49 5.38
C ASN A 469 14.14 23.56 6.71
N ASP A 470 14.75 24.18 7.72
CA ASP A 470 14.18 24.30 9.05
C ASP A 470 13.68 25.73 9.30
N ILE A 471 12.39 25.89 9.62
CA ILE A 471 11.80 27.21 9.85
C ILE A 471 12.01 27.67 11.30
N SER A 472 11.83 26.79 12.29
CA SER A 472 11.83 27.20 13.71
C SER A 472 12.15 26.08 14.71
N GLY A 473 12.53 24.88 14.24
CA GLY A 473 12.83 23.74 15.09
C GLY A 473 14.27 23.31 14.89
N VAL A 474 14.46 22.00 14.68
CA VAL A 474 15.72 21.43 14.21
C VAL A 474 15.40 20.23 13.33
N ILE A 475 16.06 20.13 12.18
CA ILE A 475 16.14 18.86 11.44
C ILE A 475 17.32 18.08 12.00
N SER A 476 17.11 16.86 12.50
CA SER A 476 18.21 16.01 12.96
C SER A 476 18.12 14.62 12.35
N ILE A 477 19.24 14.20 11.76
CA ILE A 477 19.51 12.81 11.44
C ILE A 477 20.22 12.24 12.66
N GLN A 478 19.57 11.31 13.35
CA GLN A 478 19.91 10.91 14.71
C GLN A 478 21.05 9.86 14.76
N PRO A 479 21.81 9.80 15.86
CA PRO A 479 23.07 9.03 15.96
C PRO A 479 22.89 7.50 16.01
N GLU A 480 21.67 7.00 16.14
CA GLU A 480 21.39 5.56 16.15
C GLU A 480 21.63 4.93 14.77
N LEU A 481 21.47 5.69 13.68
CA LEU A 481 21.74 5.18 12.33
C LEU A 481 23.16 4.64 12.21
N THR A 482 23.32 3.60 11.40
CA THR A 482 24.60 2.92 11.21
C THR A 482 25.63 3.85 10.58
N ALA A 483 25.22 4.63 9.58
CA ALA A 483 26.07 5.62 8.94
C ALA A 483 25.26 6.68 8.19
N PHE A 484 25.87 7.86 8.02
CA PHE A 484 25.47 8.86 7.02
C PHE A 484 26.70 9.28 6.22
N ASN A 485 26.70 8.99 4.92
CA ASN A 485 27.79 9.32 4.00
C ASN A 485 27.33 10.32 2.93
N ASN A 486 28.10 11.37 2.73
CA ASN A 486 27.84 12.37 1.70
C ASN A 486 28.87 12.35 0.57
N ALA A 487 28.45 12.00 -0.65
CA ALA A 487 29.21 12.18 -1.88
C ALA A 487 28.64 13.29 -2.80
N GLY A 488 27.42 13.75 -2.51
CA GLY A 488 26.71 14.78 -3.27
C GLY A 488 26.78 16.16 -2.61
N LEU A 489 25.66 16.87 -2.64
CA LEU A 489 25.46 18.13 -1.94
C LEU A 489 24.56 17.92 -0.72
N VAL A 490 25.00 18.37 0.45
CA VAL A 490 24.13 18.65 1.60
C VAL A 490 23.97 20.16 1.69
N ASP A 491 22.73 20.63 1.71
CA ASP A 491 22.39 22.04 1.60
C ASP A 491 21.44 22.47 2.72
N LEU A 492 21.99 23.11 3.76
CA LEU A 492 21.20 23.77 4.80
C LEU A 492 20.81 25.17 4.33
N ILE A 493 19.54 25.37 3.98
CA ILE A 493 19.05 26.62 3.41
C ILE A 493 18.41 27.57 4.42
N GLU A 494 17.89 27.04 5.53
CA GLU A 494 17.25 27.80 6.60
C GLU A 494 17.36 27.04 7.93
N GLY A 495 17.38 27.77 9.06
CA GLY A 495 17.32 27.18 10.41
C GLY A 495 18.59 26.47 10.91
N CYS A 496 18.39 25.45 11.76
CA CYS A 496 19.44 24.58 12.28
C CYS A 496 19.30 23.15 11.73
N ALA A 497 20.42 22.44 11.56
CA ALA A 497 20.38 21.00 11.33
C ALA A 497 21.52 20.22 12.00
N GLY A 498 21.22 18.98 12.40
CA GLY A 498 22.16 18.01 12.96
C GLY A 498 22.35 16.79 12.07
N ILE A 499 23.60 16.40 11.84
CA ILE A 499 23.98 15.14 11.19
C ILE A 499 24.84 14.34 12.18
N ASP A 500 24.18 13.45 12.90
CA ASP A 500 24.69 12.82 14.10
C ASP A 500 25.29 11.41 13.88
N PRO A 501 24.95 10.65 12.81
CA PRO A 501 25.60 9.37 12.56
C PRO A 501 27.09 9.51 12.29
N PRO A 502 27.88 8.45 12.51
CA PRO A 502 29.22 8.37 11.92
C PRO A 502 29.14 8.28 10.39
N GLY A 503 30.27 8.46 9.71
CA GLY A 503 30.31 8.30 8.26
C GLY A 503 31.53 8.91 7.60
N THR A 504 31.64 8.70 6.28
CA THR A 504 32.72 9.21 5.43
C THR A 504 32.13 10.09 4.35
N ASP A 505 32.63 11.31 4.26
CA ASP A 505 32.16 12.33 3.35
C ASP A 505 33.21 12.66 2.30
N THR A 506 32.78 12.80 1.06
CA THR A 506 33.56 13.22 -0.10
C THR A 506 32.92 14.40 -0.84
N GLY A 507 31.67 14.73 -0.51
CA GLY A 507 30.84 15.73 -1.16
C GLY A 507 30.95 17.15 -0.58
N THR A 508 30.00 18.00 -0.98
CA THR A 508 29.91 19.40 -0.55
C THR A 508 28.92 19.57 0.59
N TYR A 509 29.28 20.41 1.55
CA TYR A 509 28.38 20.99 2.54
C TYR A 509 28.21 22.48 2.26
N ARG A 510 27.02 22.89 1.82
CA ARG A 510 26.61 24.29 1.74
C ARG A 510 25.65 24.57 2.89
N TYR A 511 25.89 25.63 3.64
CA TYR A 511 25.12 25.89 4.85
C TYR A 511 24.93 27.39 5.09
N GLY A 512 23.69 27.85 4.97
CA GLY A 512 23.25 29.25 5.05
C GLY A 512 22.08 29.51 5.99
N GLY A 513 21.90 28.67 7.01
CA GLY A 513 20.84 28.81 8.00
C GLY A 513 21.03 29.96 8.99
N SER A 514 20.02 30.20 9.82
CA SER A 514 20.05 31.22 10.89
C SER A 514 20.84 30.77 12.14
N CYS A 515 21.33 29.53 12.14
CA CYS A 515 21.86 28.83 13.30
C CYS A 515 23.16 28.07 12.94
N THR A 516 23.17 26.74 13.08
CA THR A 516 24.34 25.89 12.83
C THR A 516 23.99 24.69 11.97
N LEU A 517 25.00 24.23 11.23
CA LEU A 517 25.07 22.83 10.78
C LEU A 517 25.99 22.10 11.75
N ALA A 518 25.43 21.12 12.46
CA ALA A 518 26.10 20.50 13.58
C ALA A 518 26.34 19.01 13.34
N PHE A 519 27.48 18.51 13.82
CA PHE A 519 27.88 17.10 13.74
C PHE A 519 28.05 16.53 15.14
N PHE A 520 27.18 15.58 15.50
CA PHE A 520 27.11 14.99 16.83
C PHE A 520 27.37 13.48 16.77
N THR A 521 28.59 13.09 16.44
CA THR A 521 28.93 11.67 16.37
C THR A 521 28.85 11.04 17.76
N ARG A 522 28.11 9.93 17.90
CA ARG A 522 28.07 9.18 19.16
C ARG A 522 29.46 8.79 19.66
N SER A 523 29.59 8.66 20.98
CA SER A 523 30.85 8.26 21.62
C SER A 523 31.41 6.97 21.03
N GLY A 524 32.73 6.94 20.81
CA GLY A 524 33.42 5.80 20.20
C GLY A 524 33.30 5.70 18.67
N SER A 525 32.70 6.68 18.00
CA SER A 525 32.62 6.77 16.54
C SER A 525 33.23 8.07 16.02
N GLU A 526 33.46 8.15 14.71
CA GLU A 526 34.00 9.34 14.04
C GLU A 526 33.25 9.65 12.74
N ARG A 527 33.25 10.93 12.38
CA ARG A 527 32.90 11.42 11.04
C ARG A 527 34.18 11.83 10.33
N ILE A 528 34.32 11.42 9.08
CA ILE A 528 35.53 11.60 8.30
C ILE A 528 35.23 12.50 7.11
N PHE A 529 35.93 13.62 7.03
CA PHE A 529 35.98 14.45 5.83
C PHE A 529 37.18 14.04 4.99
N GLU A 530 36.92 13.44 3.83
CA GLU A 530 37.95 13.10 2.86
C GLU A 530 38.47 14.31 2.10
N SER A 531 39.58 14.11 1.39
CA SER A 531 40.34 15.16 0.69
C SER A 531 39.52 15.99 -0.31
N THR A 532 38.37 15.50 -0.77
CA THR A 532 37.49 16.18 -1.73
C THR A 532 36.36 16.99 -1.08
N VAL A 533 36.15 16.88 0.24
CA VAL A 533 35.07 17.62 0.91
C VAL A 533 35.24 19.12 0.72
N VAL A 534 34.15 19.78 0.31
CA VAL A 534 34.06 21.23 0.17
C VAL A 534 33.12 21.77 1.24
N LEU A 535 33.60 22.74 2.02
CA LEU A 535 32.78 23.53 2.93
C LEU A 535 32.46 24.87 2.27
N ASN A 536 31.18 25.18 2.13
CA ASN A 536 30.68 26.39 1.48
C ASN A 536 29.69 27.14 2.39
N PRO A 537 30.17 27.71 3.50
CA PRO A 537 29.35 28.55 4.38
C PRO A 537 28.69 29.69 3.60
N GLN A 538 27.43 29.99 3.90
CA GLN A 538 26.72 31.16 3.39
C GLN A 538 26.36 32.07 4.57
N GLY A 539 26.60 33.37 4.44
CA GLY A 539 26.27 34.33 5.50
C GLY A 539 27.04 34.06 6.80
N GLY A 540 26.34 34.06 7.93
CA GLY A 540 26.94 33.96 9.27
C GLY A 540 26.87 32.57 9.92
N THR A 541 26.33 31.56 9.25
CA THR A 541 26.09 30.22 9.81
C THR A 541 27.40 29.57 10.26
N ALA A 542 27.41 28.99 11.46
CA ALA A 542 28.58 28.27 11.97
C ALA A 542 28.45 26.77 11.73
N LEU A 543 29.59 26.12 11.52
CA LEU A 543 29.70 24.68 11.68
C LEU A 543 29.90 24.35 13.15
N GLN A 544 29.22 23.33 13.67
CA GLN A 544 29.34 22.91 15.07
C GLN A 544 29.78 21.45 15.16
N VAL A 545 30.72 21.18 16.07
CA VAL A 545 31.26 19.83 16.29
C VAL A 545 31.05 19.49 17.76
N GLU A 546 30.38 18.37 18.03
CA GLU A 546 30.14 17.83 19.38
C GLU A 546 30.73 16.42 19.57
N GLY A 547 31.39 15.87 18.55
CA GLY A 547 32.01 14.55 18.60
C GLY A 547 33.38 14.53 17.94
N ARG A 548 33.76 13.39 17.34
CA ARG A 548 35.06 13.23 16.67
C ARG A 548 34.92 13.51 15.18
N LEU A 549 35.51 14.61 14.73
CA LEU A 549 35.60 14.98 13.32
C LEU A 549 37.04 14.86 12.83
N ARG A 550 37.28 13.90 11.93
CA ARG A 550 38.56 13.67 11.27
C ARG A 550 38.62 14.40 9.94
N ILE A 551 39.68 15.15 9.69
CA ILE A 551 39.93 15.86 8.45
C ILE A 551 41.14 15.24 7.73
N ASN A 552 40.89 14.58 6.60
CA ASN A 552 41.92 13.95 5.79
C ASN A 552 42.33 14.83 4.60
N GLY A 553 43.61 14.72 4.21
CA GLY A 553 44.12 15.24 2.93
C GLY A 553 44.37 16.74 2.91
N ALA A 554 43.76 17.44 1.95
CA ALA A 554 44.04 18.85 1.68
C ALA A 554 43.63 19.77 2.84
N ALA A 555 44.22 20.96 2.89
CA ALA A 555 43.85 21.97 3.90
C ALA A 555 42.34 22.25 3.92
N ARG A 556 41.79 22.55 5.10
CA ARG A 556 40.39 22.91 5.29
C ARG A 556 40.27 24.25 5.98
N SER A 557 39.56 25.15 5.33
CA SER A 557 39.18 26.44 5.89
C SER A 557 37.78 26.37 6.51
N PHE A 558 37.69 26.80 7.75
CA PHE A 558 36.44 27.00 8.48
C PHE A 558 36.23 28.49 8.68
N GLN A 559 35.10 29.00 8.17
CA GLN A 559 34.76 30.41 8.37
C GLN A 559 34.26 30.63 9.81
N ASN A 560 33.09 30.11 10.16
CA ASN A 560 32.61 30.12 11.54
C ASN A 560 32.57 28.68 12.07
N LEU A 561 33.13 28.44 13.26
CA LEU A 561 33.30 27.12 13.84
C LEU A 561 33.02 27.12 15.35
N LEU A 562 32.24 26.15 15.82
CA LEU A 562 32.01 25.88 17.23
C LEU A 562 32.54 24.49 17.55
N ILE A 563 33.53 24.41 18.44
CA ILE A 563 34.08 23.13 18.93
C ILE A 563 33.61 22.98 20.37
N GLN A 564 32.64 22.09 20.62
CA GLN A 564 32.10 21.87 21.96
C GLN A 564 33.09 21.15 22.89
N PRO A 565 32.88 21.18 24.22
CA PRO A 565 33.86 20.68 25.20
C PRO A 565 34.32 19.24 25.02
N ASP A 566 33.44 18.35 24.56
CA ASP A 566 33.69 16.92 24.32
C ASP A 566 34.11 16.61 22.87
N ALA A 567 34.10 17.61 22.00
CA ALA A 567 34.48 17.45 20.61
C ALA A 567 35.99 17.27 20.42
N THR A 568 36.36 16.50 19.40
CA THR A 568 37.73 16.36 18.93
C THR A 568 37.79 16.65 17.43
N LEU A 569 38.52 17.69 17.06
CA LEU A 569 38.87 17.99 15.67
C LEU A 569 40.32 17.55 15.42
N TYR A 570 40.54 16.68 14.42
CA TYR A 570 41.85 16.07 14.21
C TYR A 570 42.06 15.63 12.78
N GLY A 571 43.24 15.08 12.50
CA GLY A 571 43.59 14.49 11.22
C GLY A 571 44.73 15.22 10.52
N PRO A 572 45.27 14.62 9.45
CA PRO A 572 46.50 15.06 8.81
C PRO A 572 46.37 16.36 8.01
N ALA A 573 45.16 16.81 7.70
CA ALA A 573 44.94 18.04 6.95
C ALA A 573 45.30 19.28 7.77
N ALA A 574 45.86 20.30 7.14
CA ALA A 574 45.98 21.63 7.74
C ALA A 574 44.58 22.23 8.00
N ILE A 575 44.39 22.82 9.18
CA ILE A 575 43.11 23.43 9.58
C ILE A 575 43.29 24.95 9.60
N ASN A 576 42.50 25.69 8.81
CA ASN A 576 42.51 27.15 8.82
C ASN A 576 41.22 27.66 9.49
N LEU A 577 41.38 28.52 10.48
CA LEU A 577 40.31 29.21 11.20
C LEU A 577 40.25 30.65 10.67
N ASP A 578 39.41 30.86 9.66
CA ASP A 578 39.40 32.08 8.83
C ASP A 578 38.30 33.08 9.22
N GLY A 579 37.45 32.75 10.19
CA GLY A 579 36.46 33.66 10.77
C GLY A 579 36.29 33.42 12.27
N ASN A 580 35.06 33.42 12.77
CA ASN A 580 34.80 33.35 14.21
C ASN A 580 34.78 31.91 14.71
N THR A 581 35.73 31.54 15.58
CA THR A 581 35.79 30.22 16.20
C THR A 581 35.57 30.31 17.70
N LEU A 582 34.66 29.51 18.24
CA LEU A 582 34.57 29.23 19.66
C LEU A 582 35.19 27.85 19.93
N TRP A 583 36.33 27.82 20.62
CA TRP A 583 37.10 26.61 20.88
C TRP A 583 36.98 26.19 22.35
N ARG A 584 36.25 25.10 22.61
CA ARG A 584 36.03 24.56 23.95
C ARG A 584 36.52 23.12 24.12
N GLY A 585 36.67 22.37 23.02
CA GLY A 585 37.14 20.97 22.99
C GLY A 585 38.60 20.77 22.58
N THR A 586 38.90 19.61 22.00
CA THR A 586 40.28 19.22 21.63
C THR A 586 40.54 19.45 20.14
N ILE A 587 41.69 20.04 19.82
CA ILE A 587 42.31 19.99 18.49
C ILE A 587 43.59 19.16 18.61
N GLU A 588 43.67 18.03 17.91
CA GLU A 588 44.81 17.11 18.01
C GLU A 588 45.46 16.77 16.66
N GLY A 589 46.73 16.38 16.71
CA GLY A 589 47.48 15.92 15.55
C GLY A 589 48.47 14.79 15.87
N ALA A 590 49.12 14.29 14.83
CA ALA A 590 50.19 13.29 14.93
C ALA A 590 51.59 13.91 15.08
N GLY A 591 51.73 15.22 14.89
CA GLY A 591 52.97 15.96 15.09
C GLY A 591 52.93 17.39 14.56
N LEU A 592 54.04 18.11 14.71
CA LEU A 592 54.17 19.52 14.32
C LEU A 592 54.10 19.78 12.79
N SER A 593 54.11 18.73 11.97
CA SER A 593 53.83 18.85 10.52
C SER A 593 52.36 19.08 10.22
N GLU A 594 51.47 18.75 11.15
CA GLU A 594 50.05 19.03 11.07
C GLU A 594 49.77 20.38 11.71
N THR A 595 49.14 21.29 10.96
CA THR A 595 48.96 22.68 11.40
C THR A 595 47.51 23.00 11.70
N VAL A 596 47.32 23.93 12.62
CA VAL A 596 46.12 24.75 12.76
C VAL A 596 46.54 26.22 12.64
N SER A 597 45.90 26.99 11.80
CA SER A 597 46.27 28.37 11.49
C SER A 597 45.09 29.28 11.74
N ILE A 598 45.29 30.33 12.54
CA ILE A 598 44.32 31.42 12.69
C ILE A 598 44.66 32.46 11.63
N GLY A 599 43.80 32.60 10.62
CA GLY A 599 44.00 33.53 9.52
C GLY A 599 44.03 34.98 9.99
N SER A 600 44.56 35.90 9.18
CA SER A 600 44.70 37.33 9.55
C SER A 600 43.41 38.06 9.94
N ILE A 601 42.26 37.54 9.50
CA ILE A 601 40.92 38.02 9.86
C ILE A 601 40.17 37.08 10.80
N GLY A 602 40.78 35.93 11.14
CA GLY A 602 40.23 34.93 12.04
C GLY A 602 40.28 35.39 13.49
N THR A 603 39.22 35.10 14.22
CA THR A 603 39.11 35.37 15.66
C THR A 603 38.75 34.08 16.37
N VAL A 604 39.65 33.62 17.24
CA VAL A 604 39.44 32.43 18.07
C VAL A 604 39.20 32.86 19.50
N GLN A 605 38.04 32.48 20.02
CA GLN A 605 37.69 32.58 21.43
C GLN A 605 37.89 31.20 22.07
N VAL A 606 38.82 31.12 23.02
CA VAL A 606 39.12 29.90 23.77
C VAL A 606 38.35 29.92 25.08
N GLY A 607 37.51 28.89 25.24
CA GLY A 607 36.59 28.75 26.35
C GLY A 607 35.47 29.79 26.32
N SER A 608 34.40 29.46 27.05
CA SER A 608 33.33 30.37 27.42
C SER A 608 32.84 30.11 28.84
N GLU A 609 33.08 28.90 29.36
CA GLU A 609 32.61 28.45 30.66
C GLU A 609 33.75 27.87 31.53
N PRO A 610 33.62 27.91 32.88
CA PRO A 610 34.63 27.40 33.83
C PRO A 610 35.06 25.94 33.61
N THR A 611 34.16 25.12 33.07
CA THR A 611 34.35 23.68 32.90
C THR A 611 34.96 23.31 31.55
N ASP A 612 35.15 24.27 30.66
CA ASP A 612 35.74 24.02 29.34
C ASP A 612 37.21 23.62 29.50
N THR A 613 37.62 22.55 28.81
CA THR A 613 39.01 22.06 28.80
C THR A 613 39.58 22.10 27.38
N PRO A 614 39.68 23.28 26.75
CA PRO A 614 40.18 23.38 25.40
C PRO A 614 41.63 22.92 25.36
N THR A 615 41.93 22.00 24.46
CA THR A 615 43.24 21.32 24.41
C THR A 615 43.82 21.37 23.00
N LEU A 616 45.08 21.81 22.89
CA LEU A 616 45.90 21.63 21.70
C LEU A 616 46.87 20.47 21.95
N ARG A 617 46.77 19.42 21.13
CA ARG A 617 47.60 18.22 21.32
C ARG A 617 48.48 17.91 20.11
N ASN A 618 49.79 17.80 20.33
CA ASN A 618 50.79 17.31 19.36
C ASN A 618 50.63 17.90 17.94
N ARG A 619 50.45 19.21 17.87
CA ARG A 619 50.12 19.96 16.65
C ARG A 619 50.72 21.37 16.68
N LEU A 620 51.00 21.95 15.53
CA LEU A 620 51.48 23.34 15.41
C LEU A 620 50.30 24.31 15.23
N LEU A 621 50.12 25.26 16.14
CA LEU A 621 49.20 26.39 16.02
C LEU A 621 49.95 27.65 15.57
N SER A 622 49.65 28.17 14.38
CA SER A 622 50.10 29.49 13.91
C SER A 622 49.01 30.53 14.14
N ASN A 623 49.24 31.52 14.99
CA ASN A 623 48.31 32.63 15.17
C ASN A 623 48.77 33.86 14.37
N ASP A 624 48.08 34.13 13.25
CA ASP A 624 48.27 35.33 12.44
C ASP A 624 47.09 36.32 12.57
N GLY A 625 46.09 36.00 13.41
CA GLY A 625 44.89 36.81 13.67
C GLY A 625 44.72 37.17 15.16
N ALA A 626 43.54 36.89 15.72
CA ALA A 626 43.24 37.13 17.12
C ALA A 626 42.98 35.81 17.88
N LEU A 627 43.84 35.51 18.86
CA LEU A 627 43.65 34.42 19.81
C LEU A 627 43.30 34.99 21.18
N ASN A 628 42.05 34.83 21.58
CA ASN A 628 41.51 35.36 22.83
C ASN A 628 41.21 34.21 23.79
N ILE A 629 41.89 34.18 24.93
CA ILE A 629 41.65 33.22 26.01
C ILE A 629 40.95 33.96 27.13
N GLN A 630 39.66 33.66 27.37
CA GLN A 630 38.84 34.37 28.35
C GLN A 630 38.35 33.40 29.42
N ALA A 631 38.68 33.68 30.68
CA ALA A 631 38.24 32.89 31.84
C ALA A 631 38.44 31.36 31.67
N SER A 632 39.48 30.95 30.94
CA SER A 632 39.78 29.55 30.61
C SER A 632 41.29 29.35 30.46
N VAL A 633 41.74 28.10 30.45
CA VAL A 633 43.14 27.73 30.20
C VAL A 633 43.21 26.88 28.95
N LEU A 634 43.94 27.34 27.93
CA LEU A 634 44.31 26.49 26.80
C LEU A 634 45.33 25.46 27.26
N LEU A 635 44.94 24.19 27.25
CA LEU A 635 45.80 23.08 27.66
C LEU A 635 46.69 22.63 26.50
N LEU A 636 47.98 22.46 26.77
CA LEU A 636 48.97 21.93 25.85
C LEU A 636 49.29 20.49 26.25
N ASP A 637 49.19 19.57 25.29
CA ASP A 637 49.37 18.14 25.52
C ASP A 637 50.24 17.48 24.45
N ALA A 638 51.14 16.58 24.85
CA ALA A 638 52.04 15.85 23.94
C ALA A 638 52.85 16.76 23.00
N ASP A 639 53.55 17.76 23.56
CA ASP A 639 54.50 18.65 22.89
C ASP A 639 53.96 19.42 21.66
N PRO A 640 52.83 20.14 21.77
CA PRO A 640 52.38 21.02 20.70
C PRO A 640 53.30 22.25 20.59
N GLN A 641 53.19 22.99 19.49
CA GLN A 641 53.86 24.27 19.34
C GLN A 641 52.82 25.34 19.02
N ILE A 642 52.92 26.49 19.68
CA ILE A 642 52.20 27.70 19.29
C ILE A 642 53.24 28.67 18.72
N VAL A 643 52.92 29.33 17.61
CA VAL A 643 53.68 30.45 17.04
C VAL A 643 52.73 31.62 16.96
N ASN A 644 52.97 32.65 17.76
CA ASN A 644 52.11 33.83 17.80
C ASN A 644 52.72 35.00 17.05
N ASN A 645 52.23 35.29 15.85
CA ASN A 645 52.67 36.41 15.02
C ASN A 645 51.74 37.63 15.14
N ALA A 646 50.60 37.48 15.83
CA ALA A 646 49.56 38.50 15.94
C ALA A 646 49.05 38.66 17.38
N THR A 647 47.77 38.97 17.56
CA THR A 647 47.24 39.33 18.89
C THR A 647 46.92 38.08 19.70
N LEU A 648 47.54 37.98 20.89
CA LEU A 648 47.20 37.03 21.94
C LEU A 648 46.65 37.80 23.14
N THR A 649 45.38 37.59 23.47
CA THR A 649 44.71 38.23 24.61
C THR A 649 44.46 37.22 25.71
N LEU A 650 44.90 37.52 26.93
CA LEU A 650 44.57 36.76 28.14
C LEU A 650 43.65 37.62 29.04
N ALA A 651 42.37 37.26 29.10
CA ALA A 651 41.36 38.00 29.84
C ALA A 651 40.84 37.16 31.02
N ALA A 652 41.46 37.34 32.19
CA ALA A 652 41.04 36.69 33.42
C ALA A 652 39.75 37.30 33.98
N SER A 653 38.97 36.52 34.73
CA SER A 653 37.86 37.00 35.54
C SER A 653 38.21 36.89 37.04
N PRO A 654 37.48 37.54 37.95
CA PRO A 654 37.71 37.39 39.39
C PRO A 654 37.56 35.95 39.91
N GLN A 655 36.88 35.08 39.15
CA GLN A 655 36.58 33.70 39.53
C GLN A 655 37.49 32.67 38.82
N LEU A 656 38.07 33.03 37.67
CA LEU A 656 38.82 32.13 36.80
C LEU A 656 40.03 32.83 36.17
N GLY A 657 41.18 32.16 36.20
CA GLY A 657 42.36 32.61 35.46
C GLY A 657 42.16 32.55 33.94
N ALA A 658 43.03 33.24 33.21
CA ALA A 658 43.20 33.07 31.78
C ALA A 658 44.66 32.75 31.49
N GLY A 659 44.94 31.72 30.69
CA GLY A 659 46.32 31.35 30.41
C GLY A 659 46.49 30.20 29.43
N ILE A 660 47.75 29.86 29.20
CA ILE A 660 48.19 28.68 28.46
C ILE A 660 48.95 27.82 29.46
N GLY A 661 48.58 26.54 29.58
CA GLY A 661 49.13 25.64 30.60
C GLY A 661 49.25 24.21 30.10
N CYS A 662 49.95 23.36 30.84
CA CYS A 662 50.13 21.96 30.45
C CYS A 662 48.96 21.10 30.94
N SER A 663 48.50 20.15 30.11
CA SER A 663 47.56 19.10 30.51
C SER A 663 48.17 18.21 31.60
N ALA A 664 49.45 17.84 31.45
CA ALA A 664 50.23 17.01 32.36
C ALA A 664 51.70 17.46 32.37
N PRO A 665 52.20 18.09 33.45
CA PRO A 665 53.63 18.43 33.59
C PRO A 665 54.51 17.17 33.50
N PRO A 666 55.72 17.21 32.90
CA PRO A 666 56.43 18.37 32.32
C PRO A 666 56.25 18.55 30.79
N VAL A 667 55.34 17.81 30.15
CA VAL A 667 55.19 17.76 28.69
C VAL A 667 54.27 18.91 28.24
N CYS A 668 54.86 20.09 28.03
CA CYS A 668 54.12 21.35 27.90
C CYS A 668 54.19 21.98 26.50
N GLY A 669 54.93 21.39 25.56
CA GLY A 669 55.14 22.02 24.25
C GLY A 669 55.95 23.33 24.31
N SER A 670 55.83 24.14 23.26
CA SER A 670 56.48 25.46 23.14
C SER A 670 55.51 26.54 22.65
N LEU A 671 55.73 27.79 23.06
CA LEU A 671 55.02 29.00 22.64
C LEU A 671 56.00 30.00 22.02
#